data_AF-A0A482XGM9-F1
#
_entry.id   AF-A0A482XGM9-F1
#
_cell.length_a   1.000
_cell.length_b   1.000
_cell.length_c   1.000
_cell.angle_alpha   90.00
_cell.angle_beta   90.00
_cell.angle_gamma   90.00
#
_symmetry.space_group_name_H-M   'P 1'
#
loop_
_entity.id
_entity.type
_entity.pdbx_description
1 polymer ?
#
loop_
_entity_poly.entity_id
_entity_poly.type
_entity_poly.pdbx_seq_one_letter_code
_entity_poly.pdbx_strand_id
1 'polypeptide(L)'
;MGHQRLKVTSILWSNMSRLKQESSPKLKRHFATSGETIPTQAQVVICGAGAVANSVAYHLTENGWRDVILLEKDKLCSGTSHFGSGTLGLFKPIAERNIIMYSIKLYRQLQEKGYAIGFVQCGSLNLAQTKDRMIYLKRRMAYNLPTGLHCELLSKNETRQLHPLLNTDDIEGSVWVPEDAVAKPQEICRALVKLSKEGGARFYENCTVEKVLTENDRVYAIKTNRGVVRCEYFVNCAGMWARELGERCDPRVRVPAYPAQHFYVTTEPLAEVTAAPGTTLPCVRDYDSAIYARQWGGGIMVGGFELDAKPAFASHNIPHTDWKSQLPQDWNHFGPYWDKAMHRIPALRSSVNPVLTNSPDNFTPNGKWILGETPEVGNYFVAVGMNGNSLQGAGGIGKAVADWIVHGPLPTPGQHQLLPFDVQRFLDLHNNRNYLQQRVTEVVGRNYAILYPSQSEYRTARKLRCSPLYSVLESRGAVFGVRMGYERPLYFDSSYKLLYLIYGPITIVINYLLSCCRCLLQSRSDRVVDYLQNLCSNDVNIPVGGIAHTGMQNERGGFENDCILVRQSENSYFMVSPTSQQTRVFEWMRKNLPKDSSIVLKDVTSMYTVINVVGPKAKPLMAELSNSDINLLPFTYKKINVGYASDVMVMAFTHTGEPGFCLYIPSEYALHVYDRLMTVGKDYGARDVGCLTQRYMRIEKFIPFWAEDLTSITTPFEAGAGHRVKLNKEYFIGKFALQRQKERGVEKRLTMFVLDNMNPDTDIWPWGYEPIYRNDQFVGTVTSAGFGFTLDKLVCLGYVHRGGGGAAGGGLGGGTGQIVTTDYIMSRDATYTIDIAGRRCLATPHLFPPQPPNAAIDAPSRRYRPTLVTSLKT
;
A
#
# COMPACT_ATOMS: atom_id res chain seq x y z
N MET A 1 -35.15 -47.71 -38.17
CA MET A 1 -34.34 -47.53 -39.40
C MET A 1 -33.00 -46.94 -38.95
N GLY A 2 -31.80 -47.41 -39.27
CA GLY A 2 -31.34 -48.24 -40.41
C GLY A 2 -30.36 -47.40 -41.25
N HIS A 3 -29.12 -47.79 -41.55
CA HIS A 3 -28.41 -49.03 -41.18
C HIS A 3 -26.87 -48.93 -41.47
N GLN A 4 -26.00 -49.40 -40.55
CA GLN A 4 -24.65 -50.00 -40.81
C GLN A 4 -23.51 -49.09 -41.40
N ARG A 5 -22.17 -49.36 -41.36
CA ARG A 5 -21.19 -50.31 -40.71
C ARG A 5 -19.73 -49.74 -41.00
N LEU A 6 -18.52 -50.27 -40.68
CA LEU A 6 -17.99 -51.47 -39.98
C LEU A 6 -16.53 -51.28 -39.43
N LYS A 7 -16.30 -51.10 -38.12
CA LYS A 7 -15.03 -51.47 -37.37
C LYS A 7 -13.68 -50.85 -37.86
N VAL A 8 -12.48 -51.09 -37.32
CA VAL A 8 -11.93 -52.07 -36.32
C VAL A 8 -11.05 -51.36 -35.27
N THR A 9 -10.85 -52.01 -34.11
CA THR A 9 -10.16 -51.51 -32.91
C THR A 9 -8.85 -52.25 -32.59
N SER A 10 -7.84 -51.49 -32.14
CA SER A 10 -6.89 -51.80 -31.04
C SER A 10 -5.97 -53.05 -31.03
N ILE A 11 -4.82 -52.87 -30.34
CA ILE A 11 -4.28 -53.69 -29.22
C ILE A 11 -2.92 -54.44 -29.39
N LEU A 12 -2.00 -54.13 -28.44
CA LEU A 12 -0.86 -54.88 -27.84
C LEU A 12 0.50 -55.16 -28.57
N TRP A 13 1.56 -54.66 -27.90
CA TRP A 13 2.78 -55.36 -27.41
C TRP A 13 4.05 -55.58 -28.27
N SER A 14 5.12 -54.88 -27.83
CA SER A 14 6.52 -55.34 -27.61
C SER A 14 7.20 -56.36 -28.56
N ASN A 15 8.37 -55.97 -29.09
CA ASN A 15 9.62 -56.31 -28.38
C ASN A 15 10.87 -55.52 -28.82
N MET A 16 11.94 -55.64 -28.03
CA MET A 16 13.27 -55.04 -28.29
C MET A 16 14.10 -55.86 -29.29
N SER A 17 14.90 -55.22 -30.14
CA SER A 17 16.38 -55.11 -29.91
C SER A 17 17.22 -54.68 -31.13
N ARG A 18 18.34 -54.01 -30.79
CA ARG A 18 19.56 -53.62 -31.53
C ARG A 18 19.84 -54.21 -32.94
N LEU A 19 20.24 -53.34 -33.88
CA LEU A 19 21.53 -53.28 -34.62
C LEU A 19 21.53 -51.97 -35.47
N LYS A 20 22.32 -50.92 -35.24
CA LYS A 20 23.79 -50.63 -35.32
C LYS A 20 24.34 -50.43 -36.75
N GLN A 21 25.02 -49.28 -36.94
CA GLN A 21 25.90 -48.87 -38.06
C GLN A 21 25.19 -48.56 -39.41
N GLU A 22 25.59 -47.59 -40.24
CA GLU A 22 26.50 -46.41 -40.13
C GLU A 22 26.24 -45.45 -41.34
N SER A 23 26.82 -44.24 -41.51
CA SER A 23 27.81 -43.44 -40.77
C SER A 23 27.43 -41.93 -40.77
N SER A 24 28.35 -40.98 -41.02
CA SER A 24 28.06 -39.53 -41.14
C SER A 24 29.19 -38.72 -41.84
N PRO A 25 28.89 -37.84 -42.81
CA PRO A 25 29.84 -36.83 -43.29
C PRO A 25 29.96 -35.62 -42.32
N LYS A 26 31.11 -34.95 -42.34
CA LYS A 26 31.51 -33.99 -41.29
C LYS A 26 31.00 -32.56 -41.54
N LEU A 27 30.15 -32.03 -40.66
CA LEU A 27 29.97 -30.57 -40.51
C LEU A 27 31.04 -29.99 -39.57
N LYS A 28 31.64 -28.85 -39.93
CA LYS A 28 32.67 -28.17 -39.11
C LYS A 28 32.03 -27.56 -37.85
N ARG A 29 32.35 -28.10 -36.68
CA ARG A 29 32.01 -27.49 -35.38
C ARG A 29 32.73 -26.15 -35.23
N HIS A 30 31.98 -25.05 -35.24
CA HIS A 30 32.41 -23.85 -34.52
C HIS A 30 32.28 -24.16 -33.03
N PHE A 31 33.40 -24.29 -32.32
CA PHE A 31 33.42 -24.45 -30.87
C PHE A 31 33.17 -23.10 -30.20
N ALA A 32 31.89 -22.82 -29.92
CA ALA A 32 31.55 -21.78 -28.95
C ALA A 32 32.13 -22.16 -27.57
N THR A 33 32.76 -21.21 -26.91
CA THR A 33 33.52 -21.43 -25.67
C THR A 33 32.62 -21.77 -24.49
N SER A 34 32.80 -22.98 -23.93
CA SER A 34 32.53 -23.35 -22.52
C SER A 34 31.37 -22.61 -21.81
N GLY A 35 30.14 -22.77 -22.31
CA GLY A 35 28.95 -22.35 -21.58
C GLY A 35 28.52 -23.42 -20.58
N GLU A 36 28.63 -23.15 -19.27
CA GLU A 36 28.15 -24.06 -18.22
C GLU A 36 26.69 -24.47 -18.47
N THR A 37 26.40 -25.78 -18.46
CA THR A 37 25.04 -26.30 -18.55
C THR A 37 24.22 -25.87 -17.34
N ILE A 38 23.01 -25.34 -17.57
CA ILE A 38 22.10 -25.01 -16.46
C ILE A 38 21.69 -26.31 -15.73
N PRO A 39 21.49 -26.30 -14.41
CA PRO A 39 21.05 -27.48 -13.68
C PRO A 39 19.59 -27.80 -13.99
N THR A 40 19.21 -29.07 -13.90
CA THR A 40 17.82 -29.52 -14.10
C THR A 40 16.92 -29.26 -12.89
N GLN A 41 17.50 -28.91 -11.74
CA GLN A 41 16.81 -28.52 -10.52
C GLN A 41 17.62 -27.48 -9.72
N ALA A 42 16.92 -26.62 -9.00
CA ALA A 42 17.46 -25.71 -7.99
C ALA A 42 16.37 -25.38 -6.96
N GLN A 43 16.68 -25.34 -5.66
CA GLN A 43 15.68 -24.97 -4.64
C GLN A 43 15.02 -23.61 -4.90
N VAL A 44 15.84 -22.59 -5.22
CA VAL A 44 15.35 -21.23 -5.53
C VAL A 44 15.87 -20.77 -6.89
N VAL A 45 14.97 -20.29 -7.74
CA VAL A 45 15.29 -19.65 -9.03
C VAL A 45 14.92 -18.17 -8.99
N ILE A 46 15.88 -17.28 -9.24
CA ILE A 46 15.66 -15.83 -9.32
C ILE A 46 15.82 -15.38 -10.78
N CYS A 47 14.87 -14.59 -11.28
CA CYS A 47 14.91 -14.06 -12.65
C CYS A 47 15.42 -12.61 -12.70
N GLY A 48 16.45 -12.38 -13.51
CA GLY A 48 17.21 -11.14 -13.61
C GLY A 48 18.38 -11.08 -12.61
N ALA A 49 19.43 -10.33 -12.95
CA ALA A 49 20.62 -10.10 -12.11
C ALA A 49 20.89 -8.60 -11.88
N GLY A 50 19.83 -7.83 -11.67
CA GLY A 50 19.89 -6.43 -11.20
C GLY A 50 20.14 -6.33 -9.69
N ALA A 51 20.28 -5.11 -9.17
CA ALA A 51 20.70 -4.85 -7.78
C ALA A 51 19.80 -5.54 -6.73
N VAL A 52 18.49 -5.58 -6.96
CA VAL A 52 17.52 -6.25 -6.07
C VAL A 52 17.67 -7.77 -6.11
N ALA A 53 17.81 -8.37 -7.30
CA ALA A 53 17.96 -9.81 -7.46
C ALA A 53 19.23 -10.35 -6.78
N ASN A 54 20.35 -9.66 -6.98
CA ASN A 54 21.63 -10.02 -6.38
C ASN A 54 21.61 -9.82 -4.85
N SER A 55 20.76 -8.91 -4.34
CA SER A 55 20.51 -8.75 -2.92
C SER A 55 19.64 -9.88 -2.34
N VAL A 56 18.61 -10.37 -3.06
CA VAL A 56 17.85 -11.56 -2.64
C VAL A 56 18.79 -12.78 -2.56
N ALA A 57 19.62 -13.00 -3.59
CA ALA A 57 20.60 -14.08 -3.60
C ALA A 57 21.58 -14.00 -2.43
N TYR A 58 22.18 -12.83 -2.20
CA TYR A 58 23.09 -12.57 -1.09
C TYR A 58 22.46 -12.98 0.26
N HIS A 59 21.26 -12.49 0.56
CA HIS A 59 20.61 -12.78 1.85
C HIS A 59 20.12 -14.22 1.98
N LEU A 60 19.74 -14.91 0.89
CA LEU A 60 19.50 -16.35 0.93
C LEU A 60 20.79 -17.11 1.29
N THR A 61 21.92 -16.72 0.69
CA THR A 61 23.21 -17.36 0.98
C THR A 61 23.78 -17.03 2.37
N GLU A 62 23.52 -15.84 2.92
CA GLU A 62 23.84 -15.51 4.31
C GLU A 62 22.99 -16.36 5.29
N ASN A 63 21.72 -16.63 4.94
CA ASN A 63 20.85 -17.58 5.66
C ASN A 63 21.21 -19.06 5.41
N GLY A 64 22.37 -19.35 4.81
CA GLY A 64 22.90 -20.69 4.64
C GLY A 64 22.37 -21.47 3.43
N TRP A 65 21.45 -20.92 2.64
CA TRP A 65 20.91 -21.61 1.46
C TRP A 65 21.96 -21.64 0.34
N ARG A 66 22.21 -22.82 -0.22
CA ARG A 66 23.25 -23.04 -1.25
C ARG A 66 22.69 -23.30 -2.63
N ASP A 67 21.51 -23.92 -2.74
CA ASP A 67 20.91 -24.28 -4.03
C ASP A 67 20.05 -23.15 -4.61
N VAL A 68 20.69 -22.00 -4.80
CA VAL A 68 20.10 -20.78 -5.36
C VAL A 68 20.70 -20.53 -6.73
N ILE A 69 19.88 -20.29 -7.75
CA ILE A 69 20.34 -19.92 -9.09
C ILE A 69 19.71 -18.62 -9.59
N LEU A 70 20.48 -17.87 -10.37
CA LEU A 70 20.06 -16.63 -11.01
C LEU A 70 20.13 -16.76 -12.53
N LEU A 71 19.05 -16.37 -13.19
CA LEU A 71 18.88 -16.46 -14.65
C LEU A 71 18.81 -15.04 -15.23
N GLU A 72 19.82 -14.64 -15.99
CA GLU A 72 19.90 -13.32 -16.62
C GLU A 72 19.84 -13.48 -18.15
N LYS A 73 18.93 -12.75 -18.79
CA LYS A 73 18.69 -12.84 -20.24
C LYS A 73 19.84 -12.27 -21.06
N ASP A 74 20.50 -11.23 -20.54
CA ASP A 74 21.62 -10.54 -21.19
C ASP A 74 22.91 -10.80 -20.38
N LYS A 75 23.44 -9.75 -19.75
CA LYS A 75 24.65 -9.73 -18.91
C LYS A 75 24.34 -9.29 -17.48
N LEU A 76 25.12 -9.78 -16.50
CA LEU A 76 24.92 -9.42 -15.09
C LEU A 76 24.96 -7.90 -14.90
N CYS A 77 24.05 -7.35 -14.08
CA CYS A 77 23.91 -5.91 -13.82
C CYS A 77 23.65 -5.00 -15.05
N SER A 78 23.33 -5.54 -16.24
CA SER A 78 23.22 -4.76 -17.49
C SER A 78 21.88 -4.03 -17.72
N GLY A 79 20.86 -4.39 -16.92
CA GLY A 79 19.51 -3.80 -16.92
C GLY A 79 19.44 -2.37 -16.37
N THR A 80 18.23 -1.93 -16.01
CA THR A 80 17.96 -0.53 -15.58
C THR A 80 18.78 -0.09 -14.36
N SER A 81 19.20 -1.01 -13.48
CA SER A 81 20.11 -0.75 -12.35
C SER A 81 21.45 -0.10 -12.76
N HIS A 82 21.84 -0.17 -14.04
CA HIS A 82 23.01 0.50 -14.60
C HIS A 82 22.92 2.04 -14.53
N PHE A 83 21.71 2.59 -14.61
CA PHE A 83 21.39 4.03 -14.77
C PHE A 83 20.99 4.75 -13.48
N GLY A 84 21.03 4.07 -12.33
CA GLY A 84 20.57 4.64 -11.06
C GLY A 84 21.42 5.83 -10.60
N SER A 85 20.77 6.85 -10.02
CA SER A 85 21.42 8.07 -9.47
C SER A 85 22.47 7.82 -8.38
N GLY A 86 22.44 6.64 -7.76
CA GLY A 86 23.26 6.30 -6.61
C GLY A 86 22.84 6.98 -5.30
N THR A 87 21.78 7.80 -5.28
CA THR A 87 21.37 8.55 -4.07
C THR A 87 20.62 7.67 -3.07
N LEU A 88 21.02 7.73 -1.81
CA LEU A 88 20.52 6.92 -0.70
C LEU A 88 19.90 7.83 0.37
N GLY A 89 18.64 8.24 0.16
CA GLY A 89 17.97 9.21 1.05
C GLY A 89 16.97 8.63 2.05
N LEU A 90 17.07 9.03 3.32
CA LEU A 90 16.27 8.56 4.45
C LEU A 90 15.05 9.44 4.75
N PHE A 91 14.99 10.67 4.23
CA PHE A 91 13.88 11.61 4.47
C PHE A 91 12.59 11.20 3.73
N LYS A 92 11.96 10.13 4.22
CA LYS A 92 10.81 9.39 3.66
C LYS A 92 9.81 9.06 4.79
N PRO A 93 8.65 8.41 4.52
CA PRO A 93 7.86 7.77 5.55
C PRO A 93 8.62 6.59 6.18
N ILE A 94 8.24 6.20 7.41
CA ILE A 94 9.03 5.30 8.26
C ILE A 94 9.22 3.91 7.63
N ALA A 95 8.21 3.37 6.94
CA ALA A 95 8.27 2.05 6.31
C ALA A 95 9.33 1.98 5.19
N GLU A 96 9.34 2.95 4.27
CA GLU A 96 10.38 3.07 3.25
C GLU A 96 11.74 3.33 3.90
N ARG A 97 11.82 4.29 4.83
CA ARG A 97 13.07 4.69 5.48
C ARG A 97 13.77 3.51 6.13
N ASN A 98 13.08 2.64 6.84
CA ASN A 98 13.72 1.54 7.57
C ASN A 98 14.36 0.50 6.62
N ILE A 99 13.74 0.25 5.46
CA ILE A 99 14.29 -0.57 4.37
C ILE A 99 15.55 0.09 3.74
N ILE A 100 15.52 1.42 3.60
CA ILE A 100 16.64 2.21 3.07
C ILE A 100 17.80 2.27 4.09
N MET A 101 17.50 2.42 5.38
CA MET A 101 18.46 2.42 6.47
C MET A 101 19.20 1.08 6.58
N TYR A 102 18.51 -0.05 6.38
CA TYR A 102 19.18 -1.34 6.25
C TYR A 102 20.09 -1.38 5.01
N SER A 103 19.63 -0.86 3.87
CA SER A 103 20.43 -0.80 2.64
C SER A 103 21.70 0.04 2.81
N ILE A 104 21.61 1.22 3.44
CA ILE A 104 22.75 2.08 3.79
C ILE A 104 23.71 1.37 4.75
N LYS A 105 23.19 0.69 5.78
CA LYS A 105 24.02 -0.12 6.71
C LYS A 105 24.80 -1.21 5.96
N LEU A 106 24.12 -1.98 5.11
CA LEU A 106 24.75 -3.02 4.29
C LEU A 106 25.85 -2.42 3.40
N TYR A 107 25.58 -1.31 2.71
CA TYR A 107 26.56 -0.67 1.82
C TYR A 107 27.76 -0.10 2.57
N ARG A 108 27.57 0.50 3.76
CA ARG A 108 28.69 0.90 4.62
C ARG A 108 29.54 -0.31 5.02
N GLN A 109 28.91 -1.41 5.44
CA GLN A 109 29.59 -2.66 5.78
C GLN A 109 30.32 -3.31 4.59
N LEU A 110 29.85 -3.12 3.35
CA LEU A 110 30.58 -3.53 2.16
C LEU A 110 31.83 -2.68 1.93
N GLN A 111 31.75 -1.35 2.11
CA GLN A 111 32.92 -0.46 2.04
C GLN A 111 33.96 -0.81 3.12
N GLU A 112 33.51 -1.04 4.36
CA GLU A 112 34.34 -1.46 5.50
C GLU A 112 35.03 -2.82 5.23
N LYS A 113 34.37 -3.74 4.51
CA LYS A 113 34.95 -5.00 4.00
C LYS A 113 35.87 -4.83 2.77
N GLY A 114 36.23 -3.60 2.39
CA GLY A 114 37.14 -3.31 1.27
C GLY A 114 36.52 -3.34 -0.14
N TYR A 115 35.18 -3.44 -0.26
CA TYR A 115 34.53 -3.35 -1.56
C TYR A 115 34.42 -1.87 -1.99
N ALA A 116 35.13 -1.51 -3.06
CA ALA A 116 35.28 -0.14 -3.58
C ALA A 116 34.01 0.47 -4.22
N ILE A 117 32.86 0.34 -3.56
CA ILE A 117 31.54 0.74 -4.06
C ILE A 117 31.29 2.25 -4.13
N GLY A 118 32.30 3.07 -3.82
CA GLY A 118 32.20 4.54 -3.78
C GLY A 118 31.11 5.05 -2.83
N PHE A 119 30.94 4.43 -1.66
CA PHE A 119 29.99 4.88 -0.65
C PHE A 119 30.52 6.14 0.04
N VAL A 120 29.74 7.22 0.04
CA VAL A 120 30.06 8.48 0.72
C VAL A 120 28.81 8.98 1.43
N GLN A 121 28.90 9.23 2.73
CA GLN A 121 27.82 9.84 3.50
C GLN A 121 27.92 11.37 3.38
N CYS A 122 27.27 11.91 2.35
CA CYS A 122 27.26 13.35 2.02
C CYS A 122 26.13 14.13 2.71
N GLY A 123 25.16 13.43 3.31
CA GLY A 123 23.87 13.98 3.73
C GLY A 123 23.01 14.51 2.56
N SER A 124 21.84 15.09 2.88
CA SER A 124 21.01 15.79 1.89
C SER A 124 20.28 17.03 2.42
N LEU A 125 20.15 18.02 1.53
CA LEU A 125 19.38 19.24 1.70
C LEU A 125 18.03 19.09 0.99
N ASN A 126 16.95 19.18 1.77
CA ASN A 126 15.57 19.02 1.33
C ASN A 126 14.93 20.41 1.31
N LEU A 127 14.75 21.01 0.13
CA LEU A 127 14.42 22.43 0.00
C LEU A 127 12.90 22.68 -0.01
N ALA A 128 12.51 23.87 0.46
CA ALA A 128 11.15 24.40 0.35
C ALA A 128 11.15 25.80 -0.29
N GLN A 129 10.52 25.94 -1.46
CA GLN A 129 10.28 27.24 -2.08
C GLN A 129 8.99 27.91 -1.58
N THR A 130 8.11 27.14 -0.92
CA THR A 130 6.79 27.61 -0.47
C THR A 130 6.53 27.28 1.00
N LYS A 131 5.66 28.06 1.65
CA LYS A 131 5.27 27.85 3.07
C LYS A 131 4.60 26.50 3.26
N ASP A 132 3.75 26.09 2.33
CA ASP A 132 3.14 24.76 2.28
C ASP A 132 4.20 23.64 2.19
N ARG A 133 5.23 23.81 1.35
CA ARG A 133 6.35 22.86 1.33
C ARG A 133 7.07 22.83 2.67
N MET A 134 7.34 24.00 3.27
CA MET A 134 8.02 24.08 4.56
C MET A 134 7.21 23.38 5.68
N ILE A 135 5.89 23.57 5.72
CA ILE A 135 4.97 22.84 6.61
C ILE A 135 5.04 21.33 6.34
N TYR A 136 5.03 20.91 5.07
CA TYR A 136 5.11 19.51 4.69
C TYR A 136 6.45 18.85 5.06
N LEU A 137 7.58 19.55 4.93
CA LEU A 137 8.87 19.07 5.42
C LEU A 137 8.88 18.98 6.95
N LYS A 138 8.34 19.99 7.68
CA LYS A 138 8.24 19.93 9.15
C LYS A 138 7.38 18.77 9.65
N ARG A 139 6.26 18.43 8.98
CA ARG A 139 5.51 17.19 9.28
C ARG A 139 6.40 15.95 9.13
N ARG A 140 7.22 15.89 8.07
CA ARG A 140 8.14 14.78 7.83
C ARG A 140 9.28 14.72 8.86
N MET A 141 9.75 15.86 9.39
CA MET A 141 10.68 15.89 10.53
C MET A 141 10.02 15.31 11.78
N ALA A 142 8.82 15.80 12.12
CA ALA A 142 8.12 15.47 13.37
C ALA A 142 8.00 13.95 13.60
N TYR A 143 7.64 13.16 12.59
CA TYR A 143 7.55 11.70 12.75
C TYR A 143 8.89 10.94 12.59
N ASN A 144 9.93 11.59 12.06
CA ASN A 144 11.24 10.97 11.84
C ASN A 144 12.19 11.11 13.04
N LEU A 145 12.22 12.30 13.67
CA LEU A 145 13.07 12.60 14.82
C LEU A 145 12.92 11.60 15.99
N PRO A 146 11.72 11.39 16.58
CA PRO A 146 11.55 10.44 17.69
C PRO A 146 11.76 8.97 17.29
N THR A 147 11.77 8.68 15.98
CA THR A 147 11.99 7.34 15.46
C THR A 147 13.40 7.13 14.92
N GLY A 148 14.36 8.00 15.30
CA GLY A 148 15.80 7.74 15.16
C GLY A 148 16.43 8.15 13.83
N LEU A 149 15.85 9.09 13.09
CA LEU A 149 16.52 9.78 11.97
C LEU A 149 16.83 11.22 12.38
N HIS A 150 18.10 11.63 12.33
CA HIS A 150 18.45 13.02 12.56
C HIS A 150 17.98 13.90 11.39
N CYS A 151 17.38 15.04 11.70
CA CYS A 151 17.10 16.06 10.69
C CYS A 151 16.99 17.45 11.31
N GLU A 152 17.64 18.43 10.69
CA GLU A 152 17.76 19.80 11.19
C GLU A 152 17.01 20.77 10.26
N LEU A 153 16.39 21.81 10.83
CA LEU A 153 15.77 22.89 10.07
C LEU A 153 16.82 23.99 9.85
N LEU A 154 17.17 24.27 8.60
CA LEU A 154 18.17 25.28 8.24
C LEU A 154 17.55 26.52 7.59
N SER A 155 18.07 27.70 7.95
CA SER A 155 17.82 28.95 7.27
C SER A 155 18.47 29.00 5.87
N LYS A 156 18.13 30.04 5.09
CA LYS A 156 18.76 30.35 3.80
C LYS A 156 20.29 30.44 3.89
N ASN A 157 20.82 30.93 5.02
CA ASN A 157 22.24 31.18 5.24
C ASN A 157 22.99 29.89 5.60
N GLU A 158 22.48 29.11 6.55
CA GLU A 158 23.06 27.80 6.92
C GLU A 158 23.02 26.83 5.73
N THR A 159 21.93 26.84 4.96
CA THR A 159 21.81 26.07 3.70
C THR A 159 22.90 26.47 2.70
N ARG A 160 23.23 27.77 2.59
CA ARG A 160 24.30 28.28 1.71
C ARG A 160 25.70 27.94 2.23
N GLN A 161 25.91 27.98 3.54
CA GLN A 161 27.19 27.57 4.16
C GLN A 161 27.47 26.07 3.92
N LEU A 162 26.43 25.22 4.03
CA LEU A 162 26.59 23.78 3.87
C LEU A 162 26.71 23.32 2.39
N HIS A 163 26.14 24.07 1.44
CA HIS A 163 26.30 23.80 0.01
C HIS A 163 26.48 25.11 -0.78
N PRO A 164 27.70 25.69 -0.84
CA PRO A 164 27.97 27.02 -1.41
C PRO A 164 27.51 27.26 -2.84
N LEU A 165 27.35 26.21 -3.65
CA LEU A 165 26.86 26.31 -5.04
C LEU A 165 25.33 26.48 -5.15
N LEU A 166 24.59 26.48 -4.04
CA LEU A 166 23.14 26.71 -4.05
C LEU A 166 22.80 28.20 -4.08
N ASN A 167 21.96 28.57 -5.04
CA ASN A 167 21.08 29.72 -4.86
C ASN A 167 20.07 29.40 -3.73
N THR A 168 19.99 30.30 -2.73
CA THR A 168 19.07 30.15 -1.58
C THR A 168 18.20 31.39 -1.33
N ASP A 169 18.19 32.37 -2.24
CA ASP A 169 17.49 33.65 -2.02
C ASP A 169 15.96 33.50 -2.04
N ASP A 170 15.44 32.56 -2.83
CA ASP A 170 14.01 32.31 -3.09
C ASP A 170 13.37 31.21 -2.19
N ILE A 171 14.15 30.42 -1.46
CA ILE A 171 13.61 29.35 -0.59
C ILE A 171 13.12 29.89 0.77
N GLU A 172 12.01 29.35 1.30
CA GLU A 172 11.57 29.61 2.68
C GLU A 172 12.54 28.98 3.70
N GLY A 173 13.16 27.85 3.34
CA GLY A 173 14.18 27.17 4.15
C GLY A 173 14.52 25.78 3.60
N SER A 174 15.28 25.00 4.37
CA SER A 174 15.55 23.59 4.03
C SER A 174 15.59 22.67 5.25
N VAL A 175 15.53 21.37 5.02
CA VAL A 175 15.78 20.33 6.02
C VAL A 175 17.04 19.55 5.66
N TRP A 176 18.02 19.58 6.55
CA TRP A 176 19.27 18.82 6.45
C TRP A 176 19.09 17.43 7.07
N VAL A 177 19.68 16.41 6.44
CA VAL A 177 19.69 15.01 6.91
C VAL A 177 21.10 14.44 6.73
N PRO A 178 21.92 14.35 7.78
CA PRO A 178 23.34 13.97 7.67
C PRO A 178 23.60 12.48 7.39
N GLU A 179 22.63 11.59 7.64
CA GLU A 179 22.77 10.14 7.38
C GLU A 179 22.47 9.74 5.92
N ASP A 180 21.95 10.66 5.09
CA ASP A 180 21.80 10.46 3.66
C ASP A 180 23.18 10.25 2.98
N ALA A 181 23.21 9.42 1.94
CA ALA A 181 24.46 8.99 1.32
C ALA A 181 24.36 8.87 -0.20
N VAL A 182 25.51 8.62 -0.83
CA VAL A 182 25.63 8.20 -2.24
C VAL A 182 26.48 6.94 -2.33
N ALA A 183 26.24 6.12 -3.36
CA ALA A 183 27.11 5.01 -3.75
C ALA A 183 27.09 4.80 -5.28
N LYS A 184 27.97 3.95 -5.81
CA LYS A 184 27.98 3.55 -7.23
C LYS A 184 27.09 2.31 -7.43
N PRO A 185 25.96 2.39 -8.16
CA PRO A 185 25.01 1.26 -8.28
C PRO A 185 25.63 0.01 -8.89
N GLN A 186 26.48 0.19 -9.91
CA GLN A 186 27.10 -0.91 -10.64
C GLN A 186 28.10 -1.68 -9.76
N GLU A 187 28.85 -0.98 -8.91
CA GLU A 187 29.82 -1.62 -8.01
C GLU A 187 29.15 -2.35 -6.85
N ILE A 188 28.06 -1.80 -6.29
CA ILE A 188 27.20 -2.56 -5.35
C ILE A 188 26.65 -3.81 -6.02
N CYS A 189 26.16 -3.68 -7.25
CA CYS A 189 25.62 -4.81 -7.99
C CYS A 189 26.66 -5.91 -8.21
N ARG A 190 27.91 -5.55 -8.59
CA ARG A 190 29.05 -6.48 -8.73
C ARG A 190 29.48 -7.10 -7.39
N ALA A 191 29.54 -6.31 -6.31
CA ALA A 191 29.88 -6.80 -4.98
C ALA A 191 28.89 -7.85 -4.48
N LEU A 192 27.59 -7.60 -4.65
CA LEU A 192 26.53 -8.56 -4.29
C LEU A 192 26.57 -9.81 -5.18
N VAL A 193 26.90 -9.71 -6.48
CA VAL A 193 27.14 -10.89 -7.34
C VAL A 193 28.29 -11.73 -6.79
N LYS A 194 29.44 -11.11 -6.47
CA LYS A 194 30.61 -11.81 -5.94
C LYS A 194 30.27 -12.53 -4.63
N LEU A 195 29.70 -11.81 -3.66
CA LEU A 195 29.36 -12.37 -2.35
C LEU A 195 28.30 -13.47 -2.44
N SER A 196 27.32 -13.35 -3.36
CA SER A 196 26.34 -14.43 -3.61
C SER A 196 27.02 -15.69 -4.15
N LYS A 197 28.03 -15.55 -5.04
CA LYS A 197 28.81 -16.69 -5.55
C LYS A 197 29.68 -17.33 -4.47
N GLU A 198 30.33 -16.52 -3.63
CA GLU A 198 31.10 -17.00 -2.47
C GLU A 198 30.17 -17.72 -1.46
N GLY A 199 28.93 -17.26 -1.33
CA GLY A 199 27.85 -17.93 -0.60
C GLY A 199 27.21 -19.14 -1.31
N GLY A 200 27.66 -19.52 -2.51
CA GLY A 200 27.26 -20.72 -3.24
C GLY A 200 26.22 -20.53 -4.36
N ALA A 201 25.66 -19.33 -4.55
CA ALA A 201 24.65 -19.10 -5.59
C ALA A 201 25.26 -19.10 -7.01
N ARG A 202 24.56 -19.74 -7.96
CA ARG A 202 25.05 -19.95 -9.34
C ARG A 202 24.36 -18.98 -10.31
N PHE A 203 25.09 -18.47 -11.30
CA PHE A 203 24.62 -17.39 -12.18
C PHE A 203 24.73 -17.76 -13.65
N TYR A 204 23.63 -17.68 -14.39
CA TYR A 204 23.56 -18.06 -15.80
C TYR A 204 23.14 -16.87 -16.67
N GLU A 205 24.12 -16.26 -17.33
CA GLU A 205 23.92 -15.25 -18.38
C GLU A 205 23.38 -15.88 -19.68
N ASN A 206 22.83 -15.04 -20.56
CA ASN A 206 22.19 -15.44 -21.84
C ASN A 206 21.05 -16.48 -21.64
N CYS A 207 20.44 -16.48 -20.46
CA CYS A 207 19.42 -17.43 -20.02
C CYS A 207 18.09 -16.69 -19.81
N THR A 208 17.30 -16.61 -20.88
CA THR A 208 15.98 -15.98 -20.87
C THR A 208 14.96 -16.93 -20.28
N VAL A 209 14.25 -16.50 -19.23
CA VAL A 209 13.06 -17.19 -18.73
C VAL A 209 11.89 -16.97 -19.70
N GLU A 210 11.29 -18.06 -20.17
CA GLU A 210 10.21 -18.04 -21.15
C GLU A 210 8.81 -18.17 -20.51
N LYS A 211 8.65 -19.11 -19.58
CA LYS A 211 7.39 -19.43 -18.89
C LYS A 211 7.68 -19.91 -17.46
N VAL A 212 6.84 -19.52 -16.51
CA VAL A 212 6.77 -20.16 -15.19
C VAL A 212 5.75 -21.31 -15.26
N LEU A 213 6.13 -22.49 -14.77
CA LEU A 213 5.30 -23.69 -14.75
C LEU A 213 4.84 -23.95 -13.32
N THR A 214 3.55 -24.24 -13.16
CA THR A 214 2.91 -24.49 -11.87
C THR A 214 2.33 -25.90 -11.81
N GLU A 215 2.08 -26.36 -10.59
CA GLU A 215 1.29 -27.54 -10.28
C GLU A 215 0.49 -27.23 -8.99
N ASN A 216 -0.82 -27.48 -8.98
CA ASN A 216 -1.72 -27.16 -7.85
C ASN A 216 -1.60 -25.70 -7.33
N ASP A 217 -1.68 -24.71 -8.23
CA ASP A 217 -1.51 -23.27 -7.94
C ASP A 217 -0.18 -22.92 -7.24
N ARG A 218 0.89 -23.70 -7.45
CA ARG A 218 2.22 -23.48 -6.86
C ARG A 218 3.33 -23.64 -7.87
N VAL A 219 4.44 -22.90 -7.70
CA VAL A 219 5.63 -23.04 -8.55
C VAL A 219 6.14 -24.48 -8.56
N TYR A 220 6.46 -24.99 -9.75
CA TYR A 220 7.01 -26.32 -9.96
C TYR A 220 8.33 -26.29 -10.76
N ALA A 221 8.38 -25.50 -11.82
CA ALA A 221 9.56 -25.39 -12.69
C ALA A 221 9.58 -24.11 -13.52
N ILE A 222 10.75 -23.76 -14.03
CA ILE A 222 11.00 -22.59 -14.88
C ILE A 222 11.47 -23.06 -16.24
N LYS A 223 10.75 -22.66 -17.31
CA LYS A 223 11.17 -22.90 -18.70
C LYS A 223 12.09 -21.76 -19.15
N THR A 224 13.22 -22.10 -19.75
CA THR A 224 14.19 -21.16 -20.32
C THR A 224 14.57 -21.55 -21.75
N ASN A 225 15.21 -20.63 -22.47
CA ASN A 225 15.86 -20.91 -23.77
C ASN A 225 17.02 -21.93 -23.67
N ARG A 226 17.44 -22.33 -22.46
CA ARG A 226 18.56 -23.25 -22.19
C ARG A 226 18.11 -24.57 -21.53
N GLY A 227 16.81 -24.78 -21.33
CA GLY A 227 16.24 -25.98 -20.70
C GLY A 227 15.16 -25.65 -19.65
N VAL A 228 14.72 -26.68 -18.90
CA VAL A 228 13.76 -26.55 -17.80
C VAL A 228 14.47 -26.84 -16.47
N VAL A 229 14.23 -26.00 -15.47
CA VAL A 229 14.74 -26.15 -14.10
C VAL A 229 13.56 -26.39 -13.16
N ARG A 230 13.52 -27.52 -12.43
CA ARG A 230 12.57 -27.72 -11.32
C ARG A 230 12.96 -26.86 -10.11
N CYS A 231 11.99 -26.28 -9.41
CA CYS A 231 12.28 -25.46 -8.23
C CYS A 231 11.12 -25.38 -7.24
N GLU A 232 11.45 -25.22 -5.96
CA GLU A 232 10.46 -24.96 -4.90
C GLU A 232 9.98 -23.50 -4.94
N TYR A 233 10.89 -22.55 -5.19
CA TYR A 233 10.63 -21.12 -5.14
C TYR A 233 11.08 -20.39 -6.39
N PHE A 234 10.26 -19.43 -6.85
CA PHE A 234 10.61 -18.51 -7.93
C PHE A 234 10.56 -17.06 -7.45
N VAL A 235 11.55 -16.25 -7.81
CA VAL A 235 11.58 -14.81 -7.49
C VAL A 235 11.69 -13.99 -8.77
N ASN A 236 10.59 -13.33 -9.14
CA ASN A 236 10.52 -12.42 -10.28
C ASN A 236 11.12 -11.05 -9.90
N CYS A 237 12.40 -10.88 -10.20
CA CYS A 237 13.14 -9.63 -10.10
C CYS A 237 13.41 -8.99 -11.48
N ALA A 238 12.64 -9.36 -12.52
CA ALA A 238 12.94 -9.12 -13.93
C ALA A 238 12.74 -7.66 -14.42
N GLY A 239 12.96 -6.67 -13.55
CA GLY A 239 12.90 -5.25 -13.87
C GLY A 239 11.59 -4.85 -14.54
N MET A 240 11.68 -4.22 -15.71
CA MET A 240 10.52 -3.81 -16.52
C MET A 240 9.81 -4.96 -17.25
N TRP A 241 10.48 -6.09 -17.49
CA TRP A 241 9.90 -7.27 -18.14
C TRP A 241 9.06 -8.14 -17.20
N ALA A 242 9.12 -7.89 -15.88
CA ALA A 242 8.46 -8.68 -14.85
C ALA A 242 6.94 -8.85 -15.05
N ARG A 243 6.26 -7.83 -15.59
CA ARG A 243 4.84 -7.88 -15.97
C ARG A 243 4.59 -8.86 -17.13
N GLU A 244 5.39 -8.78 -18.19
CA GLU A 244 5.28 -9.70 -19.34
C GLU A 244 5.62 -11.15 -18.97
N LEU A 245 6.42 -11.37 -17.92
CA LEU A 245 6.73 -12.69 -17.39
C LEU A 245 5.62 -13.24 -16.47
N GLY A 246 4.95 -12.40 -15.68
CA GLY A 246 3.78 -12.81 -14.88
C GLY A 246 2.59 -13.25 -15.74
N GLU A 247 2.40 -12.61 -16.90
CA GLU A 247 1.43 -13.02 -17.93
C GLU A 247 1.81 -14.34 -18.63
N ARG A 248 3.08 -14.77 -18.51
CA ARG A 248 3.60 -16.09 -18.93
C ARG A 248 3.69 -17.06 -17.74
N CYS A 249 2.78 -16.91 -16.78
CA CYS A 249 2.47 -17.91 -15.76
C CYS A 249 1.07 -18.49 -16.04
N ASP A 250 0.78 -19.66 -15.49
CA ASP A 250 -0.51 -20.33 -15.62
C ASP A 250 -0.83 -21.05 -14.29
N PRO A 251 -1.77 -20.56 -13.47
CA PRO A 251 -2.55 -19.33 -13.67
C PRO A 251 -1.67 -18.08 -13.76
N ARG A 252 -2.17 -17.05 -14.44
CA ARG A 252 -1.43 -15.80 -14.66
C ARG A 252 -1.15 -15.11 -13.32
N VAL A 253 0.00 -14.44 -13.25
CA VAL A 253 0.45 -13.71 -12.06
C VAL A 253 0.51 -12.22 -12.35
N ARG A 254 -0.23 -11.42 -11.58
CA ARG A 254 -0.22 -9.96 -11.72
C ARG A 254 1.05 -9.35 -11.13
N VAL A 255 1.72 -8.53 -11.94
CA VAL A 255 2.86 -7.72 -11.50
C VAL A 255 2.64 -6.29 -11.99
N PRO A 256 1.81 -5.48 -11.29
CA PRO A 256 1.42 -4.14 -11.71
C PRO A 256 2.57 -3.13 -11.69
N ALA A 257 3.40 -3.15 -12.72
CA ALA A 257 4.48 -2.20 -12.93
C ALA A 257 4.73 -1.97 -14.42
N TYR A 258 5.15 -0.77 -14.79
CA TYR A 258 5.44 -0.40 -16.18
C TYR A 258 6.56 0.66 -16.27
N PRO A 259 7.44 0.59 -17.30
CA PRO A 259 8.53 1.53 -17.44
C PRO A 259 8.06 2.94 -17.87
N ALA A 260 8.45 3.94 -17.09
CA ALA A 260 8.45 5.35 -17.50
C ALA A 260 9.84 5.74 -18.01
N GLN A 261 9.89 6.75 -18.88
CA GLN A 261 11.13 7.46 -19.20
C GLN A 261 11.53 8.29 -17.97
N HIS A 262 12.80 8.22 -17.60
CA HIS A 262 13.39 8.88 -16.44
C HIS A 262 14.70 9.53 -16.87
N PHE A 263 14.78 10.84 -16.67
CA PHE A 263 15.83 11.67 -17.25
C PHE A 263 16.81 12.21 -16.20
N TYR A 264 18.08 12.25 -16.57
CA TYR A 264 19.11 12.97 -15.83
C TYR A 264 20.20 13.53 -16.75
N VAL A 265 20.77 14.66 -16.37
CA VAL A 265 21.94 15.29 -17.01
C VAL A 265 23.18 15.07 -16.12
N THR A 266 24.31 14.73 -16.72
CA THR A 266 25.64 14.80 -16.09
C THR A 266 26.49 15.88 -16.76
N THR A 267 27.10 16.77 -15.98
CA THR A 267 28.13 17.69 -16.48
C THR A 267 29.51 17.02 -16.54
N GLU A 268 30.41 17.64 -17.28
CA GLU A 268 31.85 17.54 -17.09
C GLU A 268 32.30 18.09 -15.71
N PRO A 269 33.57 17.95 -15.30
CA PRO A 269 34.08 18.58 -14.08
C PRO A 269 33.93 20.10 -14.10
N LEU A 270 33.35 20.66 -13.04
CA LEU A 270 33.11 22.10 -12.92
C LEU A 270 34.16 22.75 -12.03
N ALA A 271 34.65 23.94 -12.41
CA ALA A 271 35.69 24.65 -11.67
C ALA A 271 35.29 24.86 -10.20
N GLU A 272 34.05 25.29 -9.98
CA GLU A 272 33.44 25.59 -8.69
C GLU A 272 33.26 24.34 -7.80
N VAL A 273 33.17 23.14 -8.39
CA VAL A 273 33.13 21.85 -7.68
C VAL A 273 34.53 21.33 -7.37
N THR A 274 35.49 21.59 -8.27
CA THR A 274 36.89 21.14 -8.11
C THR A 274 37.76 22.07 -7.25
N ALA A 275 37.35 23.34 -7.06
CA ALA A 275 38.10 24.35 -6.31
C ALA A 275 38.26 24.07 -4.81
N ALA A 276 37.48 23.13 -4.25
CA ALA A 276 37.61 22.65 -2.87
C ALA A 276 37.84 21.12 -2.81
N PRO A 277 39.04 20.62 -3.17
CA PRO A 277 39.34 19.19 -3.17
C PRO A 277 39.14 18.56 -1.78
N GLY A 278 38.33 17.51 -1.71
CA GLY A 278 37.99 16.82 -0.46
C GLY A 278 36.69 17.28 0.20
N THR A 279 36.16 18.47 -0.13
CA THR A 279 34.82 18.87 0.30
C THR A 279 33.77 18.07 -0.48
N THR A 280 32.96 17.30 0.25
CA THR A 280 31.83 16.56 -0.33
C THR A 280 30.58 17.43 -0.25
N LEU A 281 29.94 17.69 -1.39
CA LEU A 281 28.69 18.45 -1.43
C LEU A 281 27.49 17.56 -1.07
N PRO A 282 26.53 18.03 -0.25
CA PRO A 282 25.25 17.37 -0.01
C PRO A 282 24.49 16.99 -1.28
N CYS A 283 23.69 15.91 -1.21
CA CYS A 283 22.62 15.71 -2.19
C CYS A 283 21.58 16.82 -2.04
N VAL A 284 21.08 17.37 -3.15
CA VAL A 284 20.01 18.37 -3.15
C VAL A 284 18.71 17.72 -3.59
N ARG A 285 17.60 18.03 -2.91
CA ARG A 285 16.23 17.70 -3.33
C ARG A 285 15.40 18.98 -3.35
N ASP A 286 15.19 19.54 -4.53
CA ASP A 286 14.29 20.66 -4.74
C ASP A 286 12.92 20.13 -5.16
N TYR A 287 12.04 19.97 -4.19
CA TYR A 287 10.72 19.35 -4.39
C TYR A 287 9.76 20.21 -5.22
N ASP A 288 9.97 21.53 -5.25
CA ASP A 288 9.11 22.48 -5.95
C ASP A 288 9.61 22.74 -7.38
N SER A 289 10.93 22.69 -7.61
CA SER A 289 11.50 22.57 -8.97
C SER A 289 11.30 21.19 -9.61
N ALA A 290 10.94 20.17 -8.82
CA ALA A 290 10.84 18.75 -9.20
C ALA A 290 12.18 18.09 -9.64
N ILE A 291 13.31 18.50 -9.03
CA ILE A 291 14.66 18.01 -9.37
C ILE A 291 15.45 17.51 -8.15
N TYR A 292 16.40 16.62 -8.39
CA TYR A 292 17.45 16.25 -7.44
C TYR A 292 18.83 16.42 -8.07
N ALA A 293 19.83 16.79 -7.26
CA ALA A 293 21.21 16.95 -7.71
C ALA A 293 22.20 16.30 -6.74
N ARG A 294 23.39 15.95 -7.24
CA ARG A 294 24.53 15.45 -6.45
C ARG A 294 25.86 15.66 -7.17
N GLN A 295 26.95 15.72 -6.42
CA GLN A 295 28.31 15.68 -6.97
C GLN A 295 28.56 14.36 -7.72
N TRP A 296 29.10 14.44 -8.94
CA TRP A 296 29.31 13.31 -9.85
C TRP A 296 30.53 13.55 -10.76
N GLY A 297 31.57 12.72 -10.66
CA GLY A 297 32.73 12.77 -11.56
C GLY A 297 33.57 14.05 -11.50
N GLY A 298 33.45 14.85 -10.44
CA GLY A 298 34.03 16.21 -10.36
C GLY A 298 33.11 17.31 -10.89
N GLY A 299 31.99 16.94 -11.52
CA GLY A 299 30.89 17.82 -11.88
C GLY A 299 29.65 17.54 -11.04
N ILE A 300 28.47 17.77 -11.63
CA ILE A 300 27.17 17.55 -11.00
C ILE A 300 26.30 16.66 -11.90
N MET A 301 25.53 15.78 -11.27
CA MET A 301 24.44 15.06 -11.93
C MET A 301 23.10 15.56 -11.38
N VAL A 302 22.19 15.95 -12.27
CA VAL A 302 20.84 16.44 -11.97
C VAL A 302 19.81 15.51 -12.62
N GLY A 303 18.83 15.02 -11.87
CA GLY A 303 17.70 14.26 -12.41
C GLY A 303 16.34 14.85 -12.04
N GLY A 304 15.33 14.57 -12.86
CA GLY A 304 13.96 15.03 -12.65
C GLY A 304 13.06 13.98 -11.98
N PHE A 305 11.90 14.44 -11.53
CA PHE A 305 10.68 13.63 -11.45
C PHE A 305 9.56 14.44 -12.12
N GLU A 306 9.45 14.33 -13.44
CA GLU A 306 8.57 15.19 -14.24
C GLU A 306 7.10 15.07 -13.81
N LEU A 307 6.39 16.21 -13.80
CA LEU A 307 4.97 16.29 -13.42
C LEU A 307 4.08 15.52 -14.40
N ASP A 308 4.42 15.60 -15.69
CA ASP A 308 3.74 14.94 -16.81
C ASP A 308 4.74 14.04 -17.54
N ALA A 309 5.13 12.93 -16.90
CA ALA A 309 6.17 12.02 -17.39
C ALA A 309 5.71 11.16 -18.58
N LYS A 310 6.65 10.55 -19.29
CA LYS A 310 6.38 9.76 -20.50
C LYS A 310 6.46 8.25 -20.23
N PRO A 311 5.53 7.40 -20.71
CA PRO A 311 5.75 5.95 -20.76
C PRO A 311 6.91 5.62 -21.71
N ALA A 312 7.76 4.65 -21.35
CA ALA A 312 8.97 4.32 -22.12
C ALA A 312 8.66 3.70 -23.49
N PHE A 313 7.82 2.66 -23.52
CA PHE A 313 7.52 1.88 -24.72
C PHE A 313 6.02 1.95 -25.06
N ALA A 314 5.51 3.15 -25.29
CA ALA A 314 4.06 3.39 -25.41
C ALA A 314 3.42 2.59 -26.56
N SER A 315 4.07 2.59 -27.72
CA SER A 315 3.55 2.12 -29.02
C SER A 315 3.83 0.65 -29.35
N HIS A 316 4.71 -0.03 -28.61
CA HIS A 316 5.13 -1.41 -28.89
C HIS A 316 5.48 -2.17 -27.60
N ASN A 317 5.56 -3.50 -27.64
CA ASN A 317 5.96 -4.33 -26.47
C ASN A 317 7.34 -3.93 -25.92
N ILE A 318 7.59 -4.23 -24.63
CA ILE A 318 8.85 -3.87 -23.98
C ILE A 318 9.96 -4.64 -24.69
N PRO A 319 10.99 -3.98 -25.28
CA PRO A 319 11.94 -4.67 -26.15
C PRO A 319 12.75 -5.69 -25.36
N HIS A 320 12.84 -6.91 -25.91
CA HIS A 320 13.65 -7.99 -25.30
C HIS A 320 15.13 -7.80 -25.61
N THR A 321 15.47 -7.16 -26.73
CA THR A 321 16.82 -6.75 -27.14
C THR A 321 16.85 -5.27 -27.51
N ASP A 322 18.05 -4.67 -27.53
CA ASP A 322 18.34 -3.28 -27.91
C ASP A 322 17.36 -2.19 -27.42
N TRP A 323 16.91 -2.31 -26.17
CA TRP A 323 16.01 -1.35 -25.52
C TRP A 323 16.69 0.00 -25.20
N LYS A 324 18.02 0.11 -25.35
CA LYS A 324 18.81 1.29 -25.01
C LYS A 324 18.87 2.32 -26.15
N SER A 325 18.89 1.87 -27.41
CA SER A 325 18.83 2.75 -28.58
C SER A 325 17.47 3.44 -28.75
N GLN A 326 16.41 2.79 -28.25
CA GLN A 326 15.01 3.19 -28.40
C GLN A 326 14.56 4.32 -27.45
N LEU A 327 15.46 4.83 -26.59
CA LEU A 327 15.20 5.93 -25.66
C LEU A 327 16.21 7.06 -25.90
N PRO A 328 16.00 7.90 -26.94
CA PRO A 328 16.88 9.03 -27.24
C PRO A 328 16.78 10.15 -26.20
N GLN A 329 17.75 11.08 -26.24
CA GLN A 329 17.68 12.34 -25.51
C GLN A 329 16.45 13.16 -25.93
N ASP A 330 15.82 13.84 -24.97
CA ASP A 330 14.68 14.72 -25.20
C ASP A 330 14.84 16.03 -24.41
N TRP A 331 15.64 16.94 -24.96
CA TRP A 331 15.87 18.26 -24.38
C TRP A 331 14.62 19.15 -24.41
N ASN A 332 13.66 18.90 -25.30
CA ASN A 332 12.38 19.62 -25.30
C ASN A 332 11.53 19.25 -24.08
N HIS A 333 11.66 18.03 -23.55
CA HIS A 333 11.00 17.61 -22.32
C HIS A 333 11.78 18.01 -21.06
N PHE A 334 13.10 17.80 -21.05
CA PHE A 334 13.92 18.01 -19.85
C PHE A 334 14.42 19.47 -19.66
N GLY A 335 14.50 20.26 -20.73
CA GLY A 335 14.98 21.65 -20.70
C GLY A 335 14.36 22.51 -19.59
N PRO A 336 13.02 22.56 -19.43
CA PRO A 336 12.37 23.31 -18.36
C PRO A 336 12.70 22.85 -16.92
N TYR A 337 13.29 21.67 -16.74
CA TYR A 337 13.83 21.19 -15.46
C TYR A 337 15.33 21.48 -15.32
N TRP A 338 16.07 21.48 -16.44
CA TRP A 338 17.46 21.95 -16.51
C TRP A 338 17.57 23.46 -16.24
N ASP A 339 16.66 24.28 -16.75
CA ASP A 339 16.60 25.73 -16.46
C ASP A 339 16.41 26.00 -14.96
N LYS A 340 15.51 25.25 -14.32
CA LYS A 340 15.32 25.29 -12.86
C LYS A 340 16.56 24.82 -12.11
N ALA A 341 17.29 23.84 -12.65
CA ALA A 341 18.57 23.41 -12.10
C ALA A 341 19.64 24.51 -12.21
N MET A 342 19.76 25.19 -13.35
CA MET A 342 20.66 26.34 -13.55
C MET A 342 20.25 27.59 -12.76
N HIS A 343 19.01 27.69 -12.30
CA HIS A 343 18.57 28.67 -11.31
C HIS A 343 18.96 28.28 -9.88
N ARG A 344 18.73 27.01 -9.51
CA ARG A 344 19.03 26.47 -8.17
C ARG A 344 20.53 26.29 -7.90
N ILE A 345 21.31 25.96 -8.93
CA ILE A 345 22.76 25.75 -8.91
C ILE A 345 23.37 26.56 -10.06
N PRO A 346 23.70 27.85 -9.87
CA PRO A 346 24.19 28.73 -10.93
C PRO A 346 25.47 28.23 -11.65
N ALA A 347 26.31 27.44 -10.96
CA ALA A 347 27.50 26.82 -11.55
C ALA A 347 27.19 25.86 -12.72
N LEU A 348 25.96 25.36 -12.87
CA LEU A 348 25.60 24.54 -14.03
C LEU A 348 25.65 25.32 -15.36
N ARG A 349 25.66 26.66 -15.31
CA ARG A 349 25.77 27.54 -16.49
C ARG A 349 27.17 27.57 -17.11
N SER A 350 28.20 27.06 -16.41
CA SER A 350 29.56 26.93 -16.94
C SER A 350 29.81 25.58 -17.63
N SER A 351 28.85 24.64 -17.58
CA SER A 351 28.88 23.38 -18.33
C SER A 351 28.78 23.64 -19.83
N VAL A 352 29.78 23.18 -20.59
CA VAL A 352 29.89 23.36 -22.04
C VAL A 352 29.22 22.19 -22.78
N ASN A 353 29.34 20.97 -22.25
CA ASN A 353 28.80 19.75 -22.85
C ASN A 353 27.99 18.90 -21.84
N PRO A 354 26.86 19.41 -21.32
CA PRO A 354 25.99 18.63 -20.45
C PRO A 354 25.38 17.43 -21.20
N VAL A 355 25.53 16.22 -20.65
CA VAL A 355 25.04 14.98 -21.28
C VAL A 355 23.72 14.55 -20.66
N LEU A 356 22.61 14.73 -21.39
CA LEU A 356 21.31 14.16 -21.04
C LEU A 356 21.30 12.64 -21.27
N THR A 357 20.73 11.90 -20.32
CA THR A 357 20.44 10.47 -20.42
C THR A 357 18.95 10.27 -20.23
N ASN A 358 18.33 9.56 -21.17
CA ASN A 358 16.99 9.00 -21.04
C ASN A 358 17.13 7.52 -20.66
N SER A 359 16.43 7.08 -19.62
CA SER A 359 16.52 5.70 -19.12
C SER A 359 15.14 5.20 -18.67
N PRO A 360 14.81 3.90 -18.82
CA PRO A 360 13.56 3.38 -18.31
C PRO A 360 13.71 2.97 -16.83
N ASP A 361 12.90 3.53 -15.93
CA ASP A 361 12.69 2.98 -14.58
C ASP A 361 11.25 2.47 -14.44
N ASN A 362 11.06 1.42 -13.63
CA ASN A 362 9.81 0.69 -13.55
C ASN A 362 8.95 1.24 -12.41
N PHE A 363 7.82 1.87 -12.76
CA PHE A 363 6.90 2.52 -11.82
C PHE A 363 5.64 1.69 -11.58
N THR A 364 5.07 1.81 -10.37
CA THR A 364 3.88 1.07 -9.94
C THR A 364 2.66 1.99 -9.84
N PRO A 365 1.42 1.44 -9.83
CA PRO A 365 0.20 2.23 -9.76
C PRO A 365 0.05 3.21 -8.59
N ASN A 366 0.85 3.06 -7.53
CA ASN A 366 0.79 3.90 -6.34
C ASN A 366 2.14 4.52 -5.93
N GLY A 367 3.18 4.42 -6.75
CA GLY A 367 4.52 4.95 -6.44
C GLY A 367 5.21 4.25 -5.25
N LYS A 368 4.79 3.03 -4.90
CA LYS A 368 5.37 2.18 -3.85
C LYS A 368 5.96 0.91 -4.45
N TRP A 369 6.98 0.34 -3.83
CA TRP A 369 7.59 -0.93 -4.28
C TRP A 369 6.59 -2.09 -4.31
N ILE A 370 6.85 -3.12 -5.12
CA ILE A 370 6.08 -4.37 -5.13
C ILE A 370 7.00 -5.51 -4.70
N LEU A 371 6.66 -6.15 -3.59
CA LEU A 371 7.36 -7.34 -3.10
C LEU A 371 6.42 -8.33 -2.41
N GLY A 372 6.88 -9.58 -2.26
CA GLY A 372 6.19 -10.63 -1.51
C GLY A 372 5.66 -11.78 -2.37
N GLU A 373 5.00 -12.74 -1.71
CA GLU A 373 4.36 -13.89 -2.36
C GLU A 373 3.07 -13.48 -3.08
N THR A 374 2.90 -13.92 -4.33
CA THR A 374 1.74 -13.57 -5.15
C THR A 374 0.47 -14.30 -4.69
N PRO A 375 -0.72 -13.67 -4.81
CA PRO A 375 -1.97 -14.29 -4.43
C PRO A 375 -2.47 -15.34 -5.43
N GLU A 376 -1.98 -15.38 -6.67
CA GLU A 376 -2.39 -16.42 -7.62
C GLU A 376 -1.62 -17.72 -7.42
N VAL A 377 -0.28 -17.63 -7.36
CA VAL A 377 0.62 -18.78 -7.36
C VAL A 377 1.50 -18.79 -6.11
N GLY A 378 1.34 -19.82 -5.29
CA GLY A 378 2.16 -20.05 -4.11
C GLY A 378 3.62 -20.33 -4.46
N ASN A 379 4.53 -19.87 -3.61
CA ASN A 379 5.99 -19.83 -3.83
C ASN A 379 6.46 -19.01 -5.05
N TYR A 380 5.57 -18.29 -5.75
CA TYR A 380 5.96 -17.23 -6.68
C TYR A 380 6.11 -15.93 -5.88
N PHE A 381 7.32 -15.40 -5.83
CA PHE A 381 7.64 -14.12 -5.20
C PHE A 381 7.95 -13.05 -6.25
N VAL A 382 7.73 -11.79 -5.90
CA VAL A 382 8.04 -10.61 -6.72
C VAL A 382 8.96 -9.67 -5.93
N ALA A 383 9.82 -8.91 -6.63
CA ALA A 383 10.57 -7.80 -6.06
C ALA A 383 10.91 -6.72 -7.12
N VAL A 384 9.91 -5.91 -7.51
CA VAL A 384 10.01 -4.98 -8.66
C VAL A 384 9.30 -3.64 -8.41
N GLY A 385 9.31 -2.76 -9.43
CA GLY A 385 8.60 -1.49 -9.39
C GLY A 385 9.28 -0.48 -8.48
N MET A 386 10.52 -0.10 -8.81
CA MET A 386 11.42 0.65 -7.92
C MET A 386 11.21 2.17 -7.93
N ASN A 387 10.40 2.68 -8.85
CA ASN A 387 9.93 4.07 -8.92
C ASN A 387 11.09 5.12 -8.94
N GLY A 388 12.10 4.90 -9.79
CA GLY A 388 13.26 5.79 -9.95
C GLY A 388 14.36 5.62 -8.89
N ASN A 389 14.24 4.62 -8.00
CA ASN A 389 15.08 4.50 -6.81
C ASN A 389 15.65 3.08 -6.63
N SER A 390 16.04 2.40 -7.73
CA SER A 390 16.39 0.97 -7.76
C SER A 390 17.53 0.51 -6.84
N LEU A 391 18.42 1.42 -6.43
CA LEU A 391 19.49 1.11 -5.46
C LEU A 391 19.03 1.34 -4.01
N GLN A 392 18.19 2.34 -3.79
CA GLN A 392 17.91 2.93 -2.48
C GLN A 392 17.33 1.92 -1.47
N GLY A 393 16.43 1.05 -1.93
CA GLY A 393 15.83 -0.02 -1.13
C GLY A 393 16.39 -1.42 -1.38
N ALA A 394 17.35 -1.61 -2.30
CA ALA A 394 17.68 -2.96 -2.79
C ALA A 394 18.25 -3.90 -1.71
N GLY A 395 19.04 -3.38 -0.76
CA GLY A 395 19.53 -4.14 0.38
C GLY A 395 18.39 -4.68 1.24
N GLY A 396 17.52 -3.78 1.71
CA GLY A 396 16.40 -4.12 2.59
C GLY A 396 15.30 -4.94 1.92
N ILE A 397 14.98 -4.67 0.64
CA ILE A 397 14.03 -5.48 -0.15
C ILE A 397 14.59 -6.88 -0.37
N GLY A 398 15.88 -7.00 -0.70
CA GLY A 398 16.54 -8.30 -0.87
C GLY A 398 16.48 -9.13 0.41
N LYS A 399 16.80 -8.53 1.56
CA LYS A 399 16.67 -9.18 2.87
C LYS A 399 15.22 -9.60 3.15
N ALA A 400 14.28 -8.67 3.01
CA ALA A 400 12.87 -8.88 3.32
C ALA A 400 12.21 -10.00 2.50
N VAL A 401 12.61 -10.19 1.24
CA VAL A 401 12.13 -11.30 0.39
C VAL A 401 12.85 -12.60 0.71
N ALA A 402 14.17 -12.58 0.93
CA ALA A 402 14.93 -13.76 1.33
C ALA A 402 14.44 -14.33 2.67
N ASP A 403 14.30 -13.49 3.70
CA ASP A 403 13.79 -13.90 5.02
C ASP A 403 12.37 -14.50 4.94
N TRP A 404 11.49 -13.98 4.07
CA TRP A 404 10.14 -14.52 3.86
C TRP A 404 10.19 -15.91 3.20
N ILE A 405 11.13 -16.16 2.27
CA ILE A 405 11.34 -17.50 1.71
C ILE A 405 11.89 -18.46 2.77
N VAL A 406 12.85 -18.02 3.60
CA VAL A 406 13.55 -18.86 4.59
C VAL A 406 12.68 -19.18 5.82
N HIS A 407 11.90 -18.22 6.32
CA HIS A 407 11.11 -18.34 7.55
C HIS A 407 9.60 -18.41 7.32
N GLY A 408 9.14 -18.30 6.07
CA GLY A 408 7.73 -18.29 5.72
C GLY A 408 7.00 -16.98 6.04
N PRO A 409 5.65 -16.98 5.95
CA PRO A 409 4.82 -15.80 6.17
C PRO A 409 4.65 -15.46 7.66
N LEU A 410 5.68 -14.79 8.22
CA LEU A 410 5.76 -14.22 9.57
C LEU A 410 5.92 -15.22 10.73
N PRO A 411 6.75 -14.92 11.75
CA PRO A 411 7.39 -13.62 12.00
C PRO A 411 8.87 -13.59 11.58
N THR A 412 9.15 -13.20 10.33
CA THR A 412 10.38 -12.41 10.10
C THR A 412 10.17 -11.06 10.77
N PRO A 413 11.06 -10.63 11.69
CA PRO A 413 10.89 -9.33 12.33
C PRO A 413 10.98 -8.19 11.30
N GLY A 414 10.15 -7.15 11.45
CA GLY A 414 10.07 -6.03 10.50
C GLY A 414 9.17 -6.27 9.27
N GLN A 415 8.78 -7.51 8.97
CA GLN A 415 7.92 -7.87 7.83
C GLN A 415 6.53 -7.18 7.85
N HIS A 416 6.09 -6.67 9.00
CA HIS A 416 4.89 -5.82 9.11
C HIS A 416 5.03 -4.45 8.42
N GLN A 417 6.26 -3.93 8.28
CA GLN A 417 6.56 -2.69 7.57
C GLN A 417 6.44 -2.85 6.06
N LEU A 418 6.20 -4.09 5.59
CA LEU A 418 6.04 -4.44 4.18
C LEU A 418 4.59 -4.37 3.68
N LEU A 419 3.59 -4.22 4.55
CA LEU A 419 2.18 -4.09 4.13
C LEU A 419 1.93 -3.01 3.05
N PRO A 420 2.62 -1.84 3.04
CA PRO A 420 2.50 -0.87 1.94
C PRO A 420 3.12 -1.31 0.61
N PHE A 421 4.01 -2.31 0.63
CA PHE A 421 4.78 -2.83 -0.50
C PHE A 421 4.32 -4.21 -0.98
N ASP A 422 3.44 -4.88 -0.22
CA ASP A 422 2.83 -6.16 -0.52
C ASP A 422 2.16 -6.14 -1.91
N VAL A 423 2.46 -7.14 -2.75
CA VAL A 423 1.85 -7.33 -4.07
C VAL A 423 0.33 -7.53 -4.00
N GLN A 424 -0.16 -8.09 -2.88
CA GLN A 424 -1.58 -8.36 -2.62
C GLN A 424 -2.43 -7.09 -2.43
N ARG A 425 -1.83 -5.89 -2.41
CA ARG A 425 -2.57 -4.62 -2.42
C ARG A 425 -3.24 -4.29 -3.76
N PHE A 426 -3.01 -5.08 -4.81
CA PHE A 426 -3.56 -4.85 -6.15
C PHE A 426 -4.54 -5.93 -6.61
N LEU A 427 -5.60 -5.49 -7.26
CA LEU A 427 -6.43 -6.29 -8.17
C LEU A 427 -5.77 -6.44 -9.54
N ASP A 428 -6.18 -7.47 -10.29
CA ASP A 428 -5.76 -7.71 -11.67
C ASP A 428 -5.99 -6.52 -12.62
N LEU A 429 -7.05 -5.72 -12.44
CA LEU A 429 -7.27 -4.52 -13.25
C LEU A 429 -6.09 -3.54 -13.27
N HIS A 430 -5.29 -3.48 -12.20
CA HIS A 430 -4.10 -2.61 -12.13
C HIS A 430 -2.92 -3.17 -12.94
N ASN A 431 -2.96 -4.46 -13.28
CA ASN A 431 -2.03 -5.12 -14.18
C ASN A 431 -2.31 -4.75 -15.65
N ASN A 432 -3.49 -4.22 -15.98
CA ASN A 432 -3.83 -3.84 -17.36
C ASN A 432 -2.80 -2.84 -17.93
N ARG A 433 -2.32 -3.12 -19.15
CA ARG A 433 -1.26 -2.32 -19.78
C ARG A 433 -1.65 -0.86 -20.00
N ASN A 434 -2.86 -0.59 -20.49
CA ASN A 434 -3.30 0.76 -20.82
C ASN A 434 -3.54 1.58 -19.53
N TYR A 435 -4.07 0.93 -18.48
CA TYR A 435 -4.14 1.51 -17.14
C TYR A 435 -2.75 1.93 -16.64
N LEU A 436 -1.76 1.04 -16.75
CA LEU A 436 -0.38 1.32 -16.33
C LEU A 436 0.25 2.45 -17.17
N GLN A 437 0.13 2.41 -18.50
CA GLN A 437 0.66 3.43 -19.42
C GLN A 437 0.08 4.82 -19.12
N GLN A 438 -1.21 4.93 -18.81
CA GLN A 438 -1.80 6.20 -18.38
C GLN A 438 -1.37 6.59 -16.97
N ARG A 439 -1.29 5.64 -16.03
CA ARG A 439 -0.91 5.89 -14.64
C ARG A 439 0.53 6.37 -14.48
N VAL A 440 1.47 5.88 -15.29
CA VAL A 440 2.88 6.30 -15.17
C VAL A 440 3.11 7.77 -15.51
N THR A 441 2.29 8.39 -16.36
CA THR A 441 2.42 9.83 -16.69
C THR A 441 2.28 10.73 -15.45
N GLU A 442 1.45 10.32 -14.49
CA GLU A 442 1.15 11.09 -13.29
C GLU A 442 1.96 10.63 -12.06
N VAL A 443 2.28 9.33 -11.97
CA VAL A 443 2.84 8.75 -10.74
C VAL A 443 4.32 9.13 -10.49
N VAL A 444 5.04 9.54 -11.54
CA VAL A 444 6.45 9.96 -11.47
C VAL A 444 6.58 11.26 -10.67
N GLY A 445 5.98 12.36 -11.12
CA GLY A 445 6.01 13.65 -10.42
C GLY A 445 5.36 13.63 -9.03
N ARG A 446 4.44 12.68 -8.78
CA ARG A 446 3.86 12.44 -7.45
C ARG A 446 4.86 11.92 -6.41
N ASN A 447 6.10 11.55 -6.80
CA ASN A 447 7.20 11.38 -5.84
C ASN A 447 7.57 12.69 -5.12
N TYR A 448 7.43 13.84 -5.80
CA TYR A 448 7.91 15.15 -5.36
C TYR A 448 6.77 16.15 -5.06
N ALA A 449 5.54 15.90 -5.51
CA ALA A 449 4.35 16.68 -5.14
C ALA A 449 4.05 16.67 -3.61
N ILE A 450 3.33 17.69 -3.12
CA ILE A 450 2.69 17.64 -1.80
C ILE A 450 1.39 16.83 -1.95
N LEU A 451 1.30 15.70 -1.25
CA LEU A 451 0.11 14.83 -1.29
C LEU A 451 -0.84 15.18 -0.14
N TYR A 452 -1.54 16.32 -0.28
CA TYR A 452 -2.60 16.74 0.64
C TYR A 452 -3.68 15.65 0.78
N PRO A 453 -4.03 15.22 2.01
CA PRO A 453 -5.08 14.24 2.24
C PRO A 453 -6.39 14.65 1.56
N SER A 454 -7.05 13.69 0.92
CA SER A 454 -8.37 13.83 0.30
C SER A 454 -8.48 14.77 -0.90
N GLN A 455 -7.49 15.62 -1.16
CA GLN A 455 -7.44 16.52 -2.33
C GLN A 455 -6.50 15.98 -3.43
N SER A 456 -5.47 15.20 -3.06
CA SER A 456 -4.50 14.62 -3.99
C SER A 456 -4.92 13.26 -4.55
N GLU A 457 -6.14 13.14 -5.09
CA GLU A 457 -6.56 11.93 -5.82
C GLU A 457 -5.88 11.84 -7.20
N TYR A 458 -6.00 10.69 -7.87
CA TYR A 458 -5.38 10.45 -9.19
C TYR A 458 -6.19 11.08 -10.33
N ARG A 459 -5.53 11.70 -11.31
CA ARG A 459 -6.17 12.30 -12.50
C ARG A 459 -6.31 11.29 -13.64
N THR A 460 -5.24 10.56 -13.97
CA THR A 460 -5.26 9.60 -15.09
C THR A 460 -5.84 8.25 -14.70
N ALA A 461 -6.20 7.40 -15.66
CA ALA A 461 -6.66 6.03 -15.43
C ALA A 461 -7.76 5.90 -14.34
N ARG A 462 -8.84 6.68 -14.53
CA ARG A 462 -10.04 6.81 -13.68
C ARG A 462 -11.27 6.20 -14.38
N LYS A 463 -12.43 6.26 -13.71
CA LYS A 463 -13.76 5.82 -14.18
C LYS A 463 -13.84 4.34 -14.62
N LEU A 464 -13.03 3.46 -14.00
CA LEU A 464 -12.96 2.03 -14.35
C LEU A 464 -14.03 1.15 -13.68
N ARG A 465 -14.28 1.34 -12.38
CA ARG A 465 -15.39 0.68 -11.67
C ARG A 465 -16.33 1.77 -11.14
N CYS A 466 -17.16 2.28 -12.02
CA CYS A 466 -18.25 3.18 -11.65
C CYS A 466 -19.41 2.39 -11.06
N SER A 467 -20.24 3.07 -10.25
CA SER A 467 -21.54 2.55 -9.83
C SER A 467 -22.64 2.96 -10.81
N PRO A 468 -23.83 2.32 -10.75
CA PRO A 468 -25.03 2.79 -11.45
C PRO A 468 -25.42 4.24 -11.08
N LEU A 469 -24.97 4.72 -9.92
CA LEU A 469 -25.22 6.09 -9.44
C LEU A 469 -24.19 7.11 -9.92
N TYR A 470 -23.06 6.67 -10.49
CA TYR A 470 -21.88 7.50 -10.70
C TYR A 470 -22.20 8.83 -11.41
N SER A 471 -22.85 8.77 -12.57
CA SER A 471 -23.18 9.95 -13.38
C SER A 471 -24.19 10.89 -12.69
N VAL A 472 -25.10 10.33 -11.88
CA VAL A 472 -26.10 11.11 -11.14
C VAL A 472 -25.45 11.85 -9.97
N LEU A 473 -24.52 11.20 -9.27
CA LEU A 473 -23.74 11.84 -8.22
C LEU A 473 -22.75 12.86 -8.80
N GLU A 474 -22.16 12.60 -9.97
CA GLU A 474 -21.34 13.56 -10.73
C GLU A 474 -22.17 14.82 -11.10
N SER A 475 -23.39 14.67 -11.62
CA SER A 475 -24.29 15.82 -11.87
C SER A 475 -24.78 16.56 -10.62
N ARG A 476 -24.60 15.96 -9.43
CA ARG A 476 -24.92 16.55 -8.13
C ARG A 476 -23.69 17.12 -7.41
N GLY A 477 -22.56 17.24 -8.11
CA GLY A 477 -21.33 17.85 -7.59
C GLY A 477 -20.42 16.91 -6.79
N ALA A 478 -20.58 15.58 -6.90
CA ALA A 478 -19.69 14.64 -6.22
C ALA A 478 -18.24 14.76 -6.71
N VAL A 479 -17.32 15.09 -5.81
CA VAL A 479 -15.88 15.04 -6.08
C VAL A 479 -15.37 13.64 -5.75
N PHE A 480 -15.00 12.90 -6.78
CA PHE A 480 -14.64 11.48 -6.66
C PHE A 480 -13.16 11.24 -6.36
N GLY A 481 -12.90 10.22 -5.55
CA GLY A 481 -11.59 9.58 -5.38
C GLY A 481 -11.64 8.09 -5.70
N VAL A 482 -10.48 7.47 -5.92
CA VAL A 482 -10.37 6.09 -6.43
C VAL A 482 -9.77 5.13 -5.42
N ARG A 483 -10.43 4.01 -5.11
CA ARG A 483 -9.86 2.92 -4.29
C ARG A 483 -10.22 1.56 -4.90
N MET A 484 -9.24 0.69 -5.13
CA MET A 484 -9.44 -0.62 -5.81
C MET A 484 -10.18 -0.51 -7.16
N GLY A 485 -9.88 0.53 -7.93
CA GLY A 485 -10.54 0.88 -9.18
C GLY A 485 -11.95 1.48 -9.05
N TYR A 486 -12.56 1.45 -7.85
CA TYR A 486 -13.87 2.05 -7.59
C TYR A 486 -13.79 3.57 -7.48
N GLU A 487 -14.68 4.22 -8.22
CA GLU A 487 -15.02 5.63 -8.03
C GLU A 487 -15.96 5.78 -6.83
N ARG A 488 -15.58 6.61 -5.85
CA ARG A 488 -16.39 6.94 -4.67
C ARG A 488 -16.42 8.45 -4.41
N PRO A 489 -17.57 9.05 -4.08
CA PRO A 489 -17.61 10.45 -3.63
C PRO A 489 -16.80 10.63 -2.35
N LEU A 490 -15.86 11.57 -2.35
CA LEU A 490 -15.14 12.00 -1.15
C LEU A 490 -15.95 13.05 -0.39
N TYR A 491 -16.47 14.03 -1.13
CA TYR A 491 -17.39 15.08 -0.70
C TYR A 491 -18.25 15.52 -1.89
N PHE A 492 -19.21 16.41 -1.65
CA PHE A 492 -20.05 17.03 -2.69
C PHE A 492 -19.79 18.53 -2.68
N ASP A 493 -19.39 19.09 -3.83
CA ASP A 493 -19.09 20.51 -3.96
C ASP A 493 -20.37 21.33 -4.00
N SER A 494 -20.60 22.05 -2.91
CA SER A 494 -21.67 23.03 -2.76
C SER A 494 -21.16 24.21 -1.94
N SER A 495 -20.20 24.95 -2.50
CA SER A 495 -19.74 26.27 -1.99
C SER A 495 -19.23 26.27 -0.54
N TYR A 496 -18.53 25.22 -0.13
CA TYR A 496 -17.56 25.17 0.99
C TYR A 496 -17.99 25.69 2.40
N LYS A 497 -19.28 25.88 2.68
CA LYS A 497 -19.81 26.31 4.00
C LYS A 497 -20.92 25.40 4.58
N LEU A 498 -20.88 24.10 4.26
CA LEU A 498 -22.01 23.18 4.52
C LEU A 498 -21.73 21.93 5.37
N LEU A 499 -20.49 21.70 5.83
CA LEU A 499 -20.16 20.61 6.76
C LEU A 499 -20.79 20.81 8.16
N TYR A 500 -20.82 22.06 8.66
CA TYR A 500 -21.47 22.41 9.94
C TYR A 500 -22.98 22.11 10.00
N LEU A 501 -23.66 21.97 8.86
CA LEU A 501 -25.11 21.70 8.79
C LEU A 501 -25.48 20.21 8.80
N ILE A 502 -24.50 19.31 8.87
CA ILE A 502 -24.73 17.86 8.88
C ILE A 502 -25.30 17.37 10.22
N TYR A 503 -24.97 18.06 11.32
CA TYR A 503 -25.29 17.66 12.70
C TYR A 503 -26.47 18.43 13.33
N GLY A 504 -27.20 19.23 12.55
CA GLY A 504 -28.48 19.78 13.00
C GLY A 504 -29.53 18.66 13.18
N PRO A 505 -30.51 18.79 14.10
CA PRO A 505 -31.47 17.74 14.48
C PRO A 505 -32.51 17.39 13.38
N ILE A 506 -32.23 17.72 12.13
CA ILE A 506 -33.15 17.76 11.00
C ILE A 506 -32.64 16.92 9.81
N THR A 507 -31.35 16.59 9.73
CA THR A 507 -30.71 16.04 8.51
C THR A 507 -30.71 14.49 8.49
N ILE A 508 -30.92 13.89 7.31
CA ILE A 508 -30.52 12.50 7.02
C ILE A 508 -29.26 12.51 6.15
N VAL A 509 -28.29 11.69 6.52
CA VAL A 509 -27.02 11.52 5.84
C VAL A 509 -27.09 10.29 4.93
N ILE A 510 -27.04 10.50 3.62
CA ILE A 510 -26.98 9.44 2.60
C ILE A 510 -25.54 9.34 2.10
N ASN A 511 -24.91 8.19 2.33
CA ASN A 511 -23.48 7.96 2.10
C ASN A 511 -23.20 6.66 1.33
N TYR A 512 -22.15 6.68 0.50
CA TYR A 512 -21.91 5.67 -0.53
C TYR A 512 -20.78 4.70 -0.19
N LEU A 513 -21.12 3.52 0.37
CA LEU A 513 -20.17 2.44 0.66
C LEU A 513 -19.99 1.42 -0.47
N LEU A 514 -20.08 1.93 -1.71
CA LEU A 514 -19.89 1.18 -2.95
C LEU A 514 -18.65 0.29 -2.99
N SER A 515 -17.57 0.68 -2.31
CA SER A 515 -16.26 0.03 -2.45
C SER A 515 -15.94 -1.07 -1.43
N CYS A 516 -16.78 -1.36 -0.43
CA CYS A 516 -16.49 -2.46 0.53
C CYS A 516 -16.39 -3.81 -0.20
N CYS A 517 -15.39 -4.63 0.13
CA CYS A 517 -15.29 -6.00 -0.37
C CYS A 517 -16.47 -6.82 0.14
N ARG A 518 -17.15 -7.57 -0.74
CA ARG A 518 -18.30 -8.42 -0.38
C ARG A 518 -18.08 -9.83 -0.91
N CYS A 519 -18.16 -10.83 -0.04
CA CYS A 519 -18.03 -12.24 -0.42
C CYS A 519 -19.24 -13.05 0.05
N LEU A 520 -19.68 -13.97 -0.81
CA LEU A 520 -20.70 -14.96 -0.48
C LEU A 520 -20.01 -16.30 -0.23
N LEU A 521 -20.28 -16.91 0.92
CA LEU A 521 -19.77 -18.22 1.34
C LEU A 521 -20.95 -19.19 1.50
N GLN A 522 -20.89 -20.34 0.82
CA GLN A 522 -21.99 -21.32 0.78
C GLN A 522 -21.45 -22.75 0.82
N SER A 523 -22.15 -23.64 1.53
CA SER A 523 -21.87 -25.09 1.54
C SER A 523 -23.17 -25.90 1.51
N ARG A 524 -23.06 -27.20 1.19
CA ARG A 524 -24.22 -28.12 1.18
C ARG A 524 -24.62 -28.60 2.59
N SER A 525 -23.74 -28.46 3.57
CA SER A 525 -23.99 -28.70 5.00
C SER A 525 -23.41 -27.55 5.83
N ASP A 526 -23.47 -27.70 7.15
CA ASP A 526 -22.77 -26.94 8.20
C ASP A 526 -21.32 -26.50 7.96
N ARG A 527 -20.55 -27.14 7.06
CA ARG A 527 -19.11 -26.87 6.80
C ARG A 527 -18.67 -25.40 6.80
N VAL A 528 -19.48 -24.48 6.26
CA VAL A 528 -19.17 -23.03 6.26
C VAL A 528 -19.14 -22.44 7.68
N VAL A 529 -19.92 -22.98 8.61
CA VAL A 529 -19.90 -22.62 10.04
C VAL A 529 -18.59 -23.06 10.66
N ASP A 530 -18.17 -24.33 10.49
CA ASP A 530 -16.90 -24.85 11.01
C ASP A 530 -15.70 -24.02 10.53
N TYR A 531 -15.67 -23.74 9.22
CA TYR A 531 -14.62 -22.95 8.59
C TYR A 531 -14.57 -21.51 9.13
N LEU A 532 -15.72 -20.83 9.21
CA LEU A 532 -15.78 -19.47 9.75
C LEU A 532 -15.52 -19.44 11.27
N GLN A 533 -15.89 -20.48 12.02
CA GLN A 533 -15.53 -20.61 13.43
C GLN A 533 -14.01 -20.74 13.60
N ASN A 534 -13.33 -21.53 12.76
CA ASN A 534 -11.87 -21.64 12.82
C ASN A 534 -11.15 -20.35 12.36
N LEU A 535 -11.73 -19.61 11.41
CA LEU A 535 -11.10 -18.42 10.82
C LEU A 535 -11.32 -17.12 11.63
N CYS A 536 -12.37 -17.05 12.46
CA CYS A 536 -12.84 -15.81 13.10
C CYS A 536 -12.77 -15.84 14.64
N SER A 537 -12.34 -14.73 15.27
CA SER A 537 -12.24 -14.65 16.74
C SER A 537 -13.57 -14.63 17.47
N ASN A 538 -14.65 -14.13 16.86
CA ASN A 538 -15.97 -14.10 17.47
C ASN A 538 -16.71 -15.42 17.25
N ASP A 539 -17.81 -15.64 17.95
CA ASP A 539 -18.76 -16.70 17.59
C ASP A 539 -19.55 -16.26 16.34
N VAL A 540 -19.60 -17.13 15.34
CA VAL A 540 -20.34 -16.91 14.09
C VAL A 540 -21.59 -17.78 13.98
N ASN A 541 -21.78 -18.77 14.87
CA ASN A 541 -22.94 -19.67 14.86
C ASN A 541 -24.19 -19.03 15.50
N ILE A 542 -24.42 -17.75 15.18
CA ILE A 542 -25.57 -16.96 15.62
C ILE A 542 -26.84 -17.35 14.83
N PRO A 543 -28.05 -16.96 15.29
CA PRO A 543 -29.28 -17.20 14.53
C PRO A 543 -29.26 -16.62 13.11
N VAL A 544 -29.99 -17.27 12.20
CA VAL A 544 -30.24 -16.75 10.84
C VAL A 544 -30.95 -15.40 10.93
N GLY A 545 -30.53 -14.42 10.12
CA GLY A 545 -30.93 -13.00 10.27
C GLY A 545 -29.97 -12.18 11.14
N GLY A 546 -29.10 -12.83 11.91
CA GLY A 546 -28.08 -12.18 12.74
C GLY A 546 -26.84 -11.71 11.98
N ILE A 547 -26.12 -10.76 12.59
CA ILE A 547 -24.87 -10.19 12.10
C ILE A 547 -23.76 -10.33 13.17
N ALA A 548 -22.64 -10.96 12.83
CA ALA A 548 -21.44 -11.02 13.67
C ALA A 548 -20.38 -10.04 13.18
N HIS A 549 -19.99 -9.05 14.00
CA HIS A 549 -18.76 -8.29 13.80
C HIS A 549 -17.59 -9.07 14.40
N THR A 550 -16.58 -9.40 13.59
CA THR A 550 -15.43 -10.22 14.00
C THR A 550 -14.14 -9.80 13.29
N GLY A 551 -13.00 -10.11 13.91
CA GLY A 551 -11.74 -10.19 13.19
C GLY A 551 -11.49 -11.60 12.64
N MET A 552 -10.64 -11.68 11.61
CA MET A 552 -9.84 -12.86 11.28
C MET A 552 -8.40 -12.53 11.64
N GLN A 553 -7.71 -13.43 12.34
CA GLN A 553 -6.37 -13.18 12.87
C GLN A 553 -5.33 -14.15 12.31
N ASN A 554 -4.07 -13.69 12.29
CA ASN A 554 -2.91 -14.57 12.14
C ASN A 554 -2.54 -15.20 13.49
N GLU A 555 -1.56 -16.13 13.49
CA GLU A 555 -1.17 -16.89 14.69
C GLU A 555 -0.53 -16.07 15.84
N ARG A 556 -0.32 -14.75 15.65
CA ARG A 556 0.06 -13.81 16.72
C ARG A 556 -1.13 -13.02 17.28
N GLY A 557 -2.35 -13.28 16.80
CA GLY A 557 -3.57 -12.56 17.19
C GLY A 557 -3.76 -11.21 16.48
N GLY A 558 -2.95 -10.89 15.47
CA GLY A 558 -3.05 -9.64 14.71
C GLY A 558 -4.10 -9.71 13.60
N PHE A 559 -4.81 -8.61 13.31
CA PHE A 559 -5.89 -8.56 12.31
C PHE A 559 -5.39 -8.72 10.87
N GLU A 560 -5.62 -9.89 10.27
CA GLU A 560 -5.58 -10.02 8.80
C GLU A 560 -6.82 -9.42 8.14
N ASN A 561 -7.96 -9.38 8.87
CA ASN A 561 -9.21 -8.74 8.43
C ASN A 561 -10.04 -8.30 9.67
N ASP A 562 -10.75 -7.17 9.60
CA ASP A 562 -11.87 -6.80 10.49
C ASP A 562 -13.13 -6.69 9.62
N CYS A 563 -14.17 -7.46 9.96
CA CYS A 563 -15.23 -7.80 9.02
C CYS A 563 -16.57 -8.11 9.68
N ILE A 564 -17.60 -8.14 8.86
CA ILE A 564 -18.96 -8.41 9.28
C ILE A 564 -19.47 -9.63 8.53
N LEU A 565 -19.98 -10.62 9.26
CA LEU A 565 -20.58 -11.84 8.72
C LEU A 565 -22.07 -11.83 8.98
N VAL A 566 -22.86 -11.90 7.91
CA VAL A 566 -24.32 -11.89 7.93
C VAL A 566 -24.82 -13.30 7.64
N ARG A 567 -25.48 -13.95 8.61
CA ARG A 567 -25.95 -15.33 8.44
C ARG A 567 -27.27 -15.34 7.65
N GLN A 568 -27.18 -15.65 6.36
CA GLN A 568 -28.32 -15.60 5.43
C GLN A 568 -29.20 -16.85 5.47
N SER A 569 -28.59 -18.01 5.74
CA SER A 569 -29.28 -19.26 6.08
C SER A 569 -28.37 -20.10 6.98
N GLU A 570 -28.79 -21.31 7.33
CA GLU A 570 -27.96 -22.26 8.11
C GLU A 570 -26.55 -22.40 7.52
N ASN A 571 -26.46 -22.52 6.19
CA ASN A 571 -25.25 -22.86 5.42
C ASN A 571 -24.86 -21.76 4.40
N SER A 572 -25.26 -20.50 4.62
CA SER A 572 -24.95 -19.37 3.72
C SER A 572 -24.62 -18.10 4.51
N TYR A 573 -23.46 -17.50 4.24
CA TYR A 573 -22.99 -16.27 4.86
C TYR A 573 -22.60 -15.22 3.82
N PHE A 574 -22.99 -13.97 4.08
CA PHE A 574 -22.54 -12.81 3.32
C PHE A 574 -21.55 -12.00 4.16
N MET A 575 -20.30 -11.95 3.72
CA MET A 575 -19.22 -11.21 4.39
C MET A 575 -19.06 -9.81 3.79
N VAL A 576 -18.84 -8.82 4.67
CA VAL A 576 -18.42 -7.46 4.30
C VAL A 576 -17.06 -7.17 4.93
N SER A 577 -16.13 -6.65 4.12
CA SER A 577 -14.77 -6.26 4.53
C SER A 577 -14.34 -4.91 3.93
N PRO A 578 -13.36 -4.22 4.53
CA PRO A 578 -12.77 -2.98 4.01
C PRO A 578 -12.30 -3.07 2.54
N THR A 579 -12.54 -2.01 1.77
CA THR A 579 -12.16 -1.87 0.35
C THR A 579 -10.72 -2.26 0.05
N SER A 580 -9.78 -1.77 0.86
CA SER A 580 -8.34 -1.94 0.69
C SER A 580 -7.88 -3.39 0.75
N GLN A 581 -8.74 -4.33 1.15
CA GLN A 581 -8.41 -5.73 1.32
C GLN A 581 -8.88 -6.67 0.20
N GLN A 582 -9.61 -6.22 -0.83
CA GLN A 582 -10.35 -7.14 -1.74
C GLN A 582 -9.52 -8.35 -2.25
N THR A 583 -8.24 -8.16 -2.63
CA THR A 583 -7.32 -9.26 -2.90
C THR A 583 -6.89 -10.02 -1.64
N ARG A 584 -6.30 -9.34 -0.64
CA ARG A 584 -5.73 -9.95 0.58
C ARG A 584 -6.74 -10.83 1.32
N VAL A 585 -7.96 -10.34 1.55
CA VAL A 585 -8.97 -11.08 2.30
C VAL A 585 -9.46 -12.30 1.53
N PHE A 586 -9.61 -12.19 0.21
CA PHE A 586 -10.01 -13.31 -0.63
C PHE A 586 -8.93 -14.40 -0.61
N GLU A 587 -7.65 -14.02 -0.67
CA GLU A 587 -6.55 -14.97 -0.61
C GLU A 587 -6.35 -15.57 0.79
N TRP A 588 -6.49 -14.78 1.85
CA TRP A 588 -6.46 -15.27 3.23
C TRP A 588 -7.56 -16.30 3.48
N MET A 589 -8.78 -16.05 2.96
CA MET A 589 -9.85 -17.04 2.99
C MET A 589 -9.51 -18.28 2.13
N ARG A 590 -9.07 -18.09 0.87
CA ARG A 590 -8.75 -19.16 -0.09
C ARG A 590 -7.71 -20.14 0.45
N LYS A 591 -6.60 -19.62 1.01
CA LYS A 591 -5.51 -20.45 1.58
C LYS A 591 -5.96 -21.31 2.77
N ASN A 592 -7.03 -20.93 3.46
CA ASN A 592 -7.57 -21.64 4.61
C ASN A 592 -8.81 -22.51 4.27
N LEU A 593 -9.28 -22.54 3.02
CA LEU A 593 -10.46 -23.34 2.64
C LEU A 593 -10.21 -24.86 2.77
N PRO A 594 -11.25 -25.65 3.10
CA PRO A 594 -11.20 -27.11 3.00
C PRO A 594 -10.82 -27.59 1.60
N LYS A 595 -9.84 -28.51 1.53
CA LYS A 595 -9.34 -29.08 0.26
C LYS A 595 -10.36 -29.98 -0.46
N ASP A 596 -11.47 -30.35 0.20
CA ASP A 596 -12.56 -31.15 -0.36
C ASP A 596 -13.53 -30.33 -1.24
N SER A 597 -13.31 -29.01 -1.39
CA SER A 597 -14.19 -28.10 -2.12
C SER A 597 -15.64 -28.05 -1.59
N SER A 598 -15.87 -28.43 -0.33
CA SER A 598 -17.20 -28.42 0.32
C SER A 598 -17.79 -27.01 0.52
N ILE A 599 -16.97 -25.97 0.44
CA ILE A 599 -17.34 -24.56 0.58
C ILE A 599 -17.03 -23.80 -0.71
N VAL A 600 -18.02 -23.07 -1.20
CA VAL A 600 -17.93 -22.18 -2.37
C VAL A 600 -17.79 -20.74 -1.89
N LEU A 601 -16.65 -20.11 -2.20
CA LEU A 601 -16.35 -18.71 -1.96
C LEU A 601 -16.50 -17.91 -3.27
N LYS A 602 -17.33 -16.87 -3.27
CA LYS A 602 -17.56 -15.98 -4.43
C LYS A 602 -17.35 -14.52 -4.05
N ASP A 603 -16.60 -13.77 -4.86
CA ASP A 603 -16.62 -12.30 -4.81
C ASP A 603 -17.95 -11.82 -5.42
N VAL A 604 -18.75 -11.11 -4.63
CA VAL A 604 -20.04 -10.53 -5.02
C VAL A 604 -20.01 -9.00 -4.93
N THR A 605 -18.81 -8.40 -4.87
CA THR A 605 -18.59 -6.96 -4.68
C THR A 605 -19.34 -6.13 -5.72
N SER A 606 -19.27 -6.48 -7.00
CA SER A 606 -19.94 -5.73 -8.08
C SER A 606 -21.46 -5.94 -8.15
N MET A 607 -22.00 -6.99 -7.51
CA MET A 607 -23.44 -7.32 -7.59
C MET A 607 -24.31 -6.37 -6.75
N TYR A 608 -23.72 -5.68 -5.77
CA TYR A 608 -24.44 -4.81 -4.84
C TYR A 608 -23.88 -3.39 -4.83
N THR A 609 -24.79 -2.42 -4.94
CA THR A 609 -24.55 -1.04 -4.54
C THR A 609 -24.94 -0.87 -3.07
N VAL A 610 -24.12 -0.14 -2.30
CA VAL A 610 -24.38 0.08 -0.87
C VAL A 610 -24.63 1.56 -0.60
N ILE A 611 -25.81 1.84 -0.06
CA ILE A 611 -26.22 3.16 0.41
C ILE A 611 -26.43 3.07 1.93
N ASN A 612 -25.76 3.91 2.70
CA ASN A 612 -26.04 4.07 4.12
C ASN A 612 -27.07 5.20 4.28
N VAL A 613 -28.14 4.94 5.02
CA VAL A 613 -29.17 5.93 5.39
C VAL A 613 -29.05 6.15 6.89
N VAL A 614 -28.46 7.28 7.29
CA VAL A 614 -27.97 7.54 8.65
C VAL A 614 -28.56 8.82 9.23
N GLY A 615 -28.80 8.86 10.53
CA GLY A 615 -29.35 10.00 11.27
C GLY A 615 -30.68 9.68 11.94
N PRO A 616 -31.17 10.55 12.85
CA PRO A 616 -32.33 10.26 13.71
C PRO A 616 -33.63 9.99 12.93
N LYS A 617 -33.76 10.55 11.73
CA LYS A 617 -34.91 10.36 10.84
C LYS A 617 -34.78 9.17 9.86
N ALA A 618 -33.69 8.40 9.89
CA ALA A 618 -33.50 7.27 8.97
C ALA A 618 -34.62 6.22 9.10
N LYS A 619 -35.09 5.93 10.32
CA LYS A 619 -36.19 4.96 10.55
C LYS A 619 -37.53 5.39 9.93
N PRO A 620 -38.08 6.60 10.17
CA PRO A 620 -39.34 6.99 9.54
C PRO A 620 -39.23 7.14 8.00
N LEU A 621 -38.11 7.64 7.44
CA LEU A 621 -37.92 7.65 5.98
C LEU A 621 -37.97 6.22 5.40
N MET A 622 -37.26 5.28 6.01
CA MET A 622 -37.29 3.89 5.57
C MET A 622 -38.64 3.20 5.81
N ALA A 623 -39.46 3.69 6.75
CA ALA A 623 -40.83 3.21 6.97
C ALA A 623 -41.80 3.71 5.87
N GLU A 624 -41.68 4.95 5.42
CA GLU A 624 -42.48 5.47 4.30
C GLU A 624 -42.09 4.80 2.96
N LEU A 625 -40.82 4.47 2.79
CA LEU A 625 -40.30 3.81 1.60
C LEU A 625 -40.50 2.28 1.56
N SER A 626 -41.08 1.66 2.60
CA SER A 626 -41.18 0.21 2.75
C SER A 626 -42.58 -0.24 3.19
N ASN A 627 -43.24 -1.03 2.35
CA ASN A 627 -44.45 -1.78 2.74
C ASN A 627 -44.13 -2.98 3.67
N SER A 628 -42.86 -3.21 4.00
CA SER A 628 -42.40 -4.27 4.91
C SER A 628 -41.99 -3.70 6.28
N ASP A 629 -42.11 -4.50 7.34
CA ASP A 629 -41.71 -4.11 8.69
C ASP A 629 -40.20 -3.77 8.82
N ILE A 630 -39.90 -2.48 8.92
CA ILE A 630 -38.56 -1.91 9.09
C ILE A 630 -37.99 -2.06 10.51
N ASN A 631 -38.73 -2.62 11.48
CA ASN A 631 -38.20 -2.85 12.82
C ASN A 631 -37.12 -3.94 12.79
N LEU A 632 -35.88 -3.52 13.04
CA LEU A 632 -34.70 -4.37 13.12
C LEU A 632 -34.04 -4.14 14.48
N LEU A 633 -33.55 -5.22 15.09
CA LEU A 633 -32.68 -5.13 16.26
C LEU A 633 -31.25 -4.78 15.80
N PRO A 634 -30.43 -4.07 16.61
CA PRO A 634 -29.02 -3.86 16.30
C PRO A 634 -28.32 -5.19 15.99
N PHE A 635 -27.43 -5.19 14.99
CA PHE A 635 -26.78 -6.41 14.49
C PHE A 635 -27.75 -7.50 13.96
N THR A 636 -28.87 -7.09 13.37
CA THR A 636 -29.71 -7.96 12.54
C THR A 636 -29.93 -7.36 11.14
N TYR A 637 -30.32 -8.21 10.19
CA TYR A 637 -30.73 -7.80 8.85
C TYR A 637 -32.10 -8.38 8.47
N LYS A 638 -32.77 -7.73 7.53
CA LYS A 638 -33.92 -8.27 6.79
C LYS A 638 -33.71 -8.04 5.30
N LYS A 639 -34.40 -8.83 4.48
CA LYS A 639 -34.76 -8.44 3.11
C LYS A 639 -36.10 -7.71 3.17
N ILE A 640 -36.19 -6.55 2.53
CA ILE A 640 -37.42 -5.75 2.45
C ILE A 640 -37.57 -5.13 1.06
N ASN A 641 -38.77 -4.66 0.75
CA ASN A 641 -39.02 -3.87 -0.45
C ASN A 641 -38.71 -2.39 -0.15
N VAL A 642 -37.94 -1.72 -1.01
CA VAL A 642 -37.62 -0.29 -0.88
C VAL A 642 -38.05 0.43 -2.16
N GLY A 643 -39.08 1.27 -2.06
CA GLY A 643 -39.80 1.82 -3.22
C GLY A 643 -40.46 0.68 -4.03
N TYR A 644 -39.85 0.33 -5.16
CA TYR A 644 -40.27 -0.82 -6.00
C TYR A 644 -39.16 -1.87 -6.15
N ALA A 645 -38.01 -1.70 -5.48
CA ALA A 645 -36.94 -2.69 -5.48
C ALA A 645 -37.24 -3.74 -4.41
N SER A 646 -37.50 -4.97 -4.84
CA SER A 646 -37.73 -6.10 -3.93
C SER A 646 -36.43 -6.60 -3.31
N ASP A 647 -36.54 -7.27 -2.16
CA ASP A 647 -35.46 -8.08 -1.56
C ASP A 647 -34.15 -7.33 -1.23
N VAL A 648 -34.21 -6.00 -1.07
CA VAL A 648 -33.08 -5.17 -0.64
C VAL A 648 -32.65 -5.61 0.75
N MET A 649 -31.37 -5.97 0.90
CA MET A 649 -30.81 -6.44 2.16
C MET A 649 -30.46 -5.24 3.06
N VAL A 650 -31.28 -5.01 4.09
CA VAL A 650 -31.16 -3.87 4.99
C VAL A 650 -30.63 -4.32 6.35
N MET A 651 -29.48 -3.77 6.74
CA MET A 651 -28.77 -4.11 7.97
C MET A 651 -28.91 -3.00 9.01
N ALA A 652 -29.34 -3.33 10.23
CA ALA A 652 -29.33 -2.42 11.38
C ALA A 652 -27.95 -2.37 12.04
N PHE A 653 -26.99 -1.85 11.26
CA PHE A 653 -25.62 -1.59 11.66
C PHE A 653 -25.07 -0.43 10.81
N THR A 654 -24.25 0.45 11.39
CA THR A 654 -23.60 1.55 10.67
C THR A 654 -22.12 1.64 11.07
N HIS A 655 -21.25 1.95 10.10
CA HIS A 655 -19.84 2.28 10.36
C HIS A 655 -19.64 3.74 10.78
N THR A 656 -20.69 4.44 11.22
CA THR A 656 -20.68 5.85 11.64
C THR A 656 -20.90 6.02 13.14
N GLY A 657 -21.40 5.00 13.85
CA GLY A 657 -21.81 5.11 15.26
C GLY A 657 -23.08 5.96 15.48
N GLU A 658 -23.76 6.33 14.39
CA GLU A 658 -25.07 7.01 14.39
C GLU A 658 -26.18 6.04 13.98
N PRO A 659 -27.43 6.21 14.46
CA PRO A 659 -28.54 5.34 14.13
C PRO A 659 -28.86 5.40 12.63
N GLY A 660 -29.29 4.27 12.06
CA GLY A 660 -29.56 4.15 10.64
C GLY A 660 -29.36 2.73 10.13
N PHE A 661 -29.28 2.61 8.80
CA PHE A 661 -29.17 1.32 8.12
C PHE A 661 -28.13 1.36 7.00
N CYS A 662 -27.55 0.20 6.69
CA CYS A 662 -26.83 -0.01 5.43
C CYS A 662 -27.72 -0.85 4.49
N LEU A 663 -28.07 -0.30 3.33
CA LEU A 663 -28.89 -0.92 2.30
C LEU A 663 -27.96 -1.55 1.26
N TYR A 664 -27.99 -2.87 1.12
CA TYR A 664 -27.29 -3.64 0.10
C TYR A 664 -28.28 -3.94 -1.02
N ILE A 665 -28.24 -3.08 -2.03
CA ILE A 665 -29.21 -3.03 -3.14
C ILE A 665 -28.58 -3.77 -4.34
N PRO A 666 -29.27 -4.73 -4.97
CA PRO A 666 -28.78 -5.31 -6.23
C PRO A 666 -28.56 -4.18 -7.26
N SER A 667 -27.39 -4.15 -7.90
CA SER A 667 -26.91 -2.96 -8.61
C SER A 667 -27.90 -2.42 -9.67
N GLU A 668 -28.67 -3.29 -10.32
CA GLU A 668 -29.74 -2.90 -11.27
C GLU A 668 -30.82 -1.97 -10.67
N TYR A 669 -31.18 -2.12 -9.39
CA TYR A 669 -32.18 -1.27 -8.72
C TYR A 669 -31.58 -0.04 -8.02
N ALA A 670 -30.25 0.11 -8.02
CA ALA A 670 -29.57 1.14 -7.23
C ALA A 670 -30.07 2.56 -7.55
N LEU A 671 -30.26 2.86 -8.84
CA LEU A 671 -30.76 4.15 -9.30
C LEU A 671 -32.19 4.44 -8.80
N HIS A 672 -33.07 3.45 -8.85
CA HIS A 672 -34.45 3.58 -8.35
C HIS A 672 -34.50 3.80 -6.84
N VAL A 673 -33.79 2.97 -6.08
CA VAL A 673 -33.74 3.11 -4.62
C VAL A 673 -33.15 4.46 -4.21
N TYR A 674 -32.13 4.94 -4.93
CA TYR A 674 -31.56 6.26 -4.71
C TYR A 674 -32.52 7.41 -5.02
N ASP A 675 -33.18 7.40 -6.19
CA ASP A 675 -34.19 8.41 -6.54
C ASP A 675 -35.29 8.49 -5.47
N ARG A 676 -35.83 7.35 -5.06
CA ARG A 676 -36.88 7.30 -4.03
C ARG A 676 -36.38 7.80 -2.68
N LEU A 677 -35.15 7.47 -2.29
CA LEU A 677 -34.50 7.98 -1.07
C LEU A 677 -34.33 9.50 -1.09
N MET A 678 -33.94 10.11 -2.21
CA MET A 678 -33.78 11.57 -2.30
C MET A 678 -35.12 12.29 -2.43
N THR A 679 -36.05 11.76 -3.23
CA THR A 679 -37.35 12.36 -3.49
C THR A 679 -38.23 12.39 -2.24
N VAL A 680 -38.38 11.26 -1.53
CA VAL A 680 -39.12 11.21 -0.26
C VAL A 680 -38.28 11.79 0.89
N GLY A 681 -36.97 11.51 0.90
CA GLY A 681 -36.06 12.01 1.92
C GLY A 681 -35.95 13.53 1.97
N LYS A 682 -36.35 14.26 0.91
CA LYS A 682 -36.41 15.72 0.88
C LYS A 682 -37.14 16.30 2.10
N ASP A 683 -38.33 15.79 2.42
CA ASP A 683 -39.15 16.28 3.54
C ASP A 683 -38.57 15.85 4.90
N TYR A 684 -37.77 14.78 4.90
CA TYR A 684 -36.94 14.37 6.03
C TYR A 684 -35.60 15.13 6.13
N GLY A 685 -35.25 16.00 5.18
CA GLY A 685 -33.97 16.72 5.17
C GLY A 685 -32.77 15.87 4.73
N ALA A 686 -32.99 14.89 3.84
CA ALA A 686 -31.94 14.01 3.34
C ALA A 686 -30.95 14.73 2.42
N ARG A 687 -29.66 14.42 2.59
CA ARG A 687 -28.53 15.01 1.87
C ARG A 687 -27.48 13.95 1.53
N ASP A 688 -26.90 14.09 0.34
CA ASP A 688 -25.72 13.34 -0.05
C ASP A 688 -24.49 13.76 0.78
N VAL A 689 -23.68 12.80 1.21
CA VAL A 689 -22.32 13.03 1.68
C VAL A 689 -21.35 12.02 1.08
N GLY A 690 -20.08 12.40 1.01
CA GLY A 690 -19.00 11.49 0.61
C GLY A 690 -18.28 10.86 1.80
N CYS A 691 -17.40 9.90 1.50
CA CYS A 691 -16.77 9.04 2.51
C CYS A 691 -15.83 9.77 3.49
N LEU A 692 -15.48 11.04 3.25
CA LEU A 692 -14.72 11.85 4.22
C LEU A 692 -15.54 12.15 5.47
N THR A 693 -16.83 12.48 5.28
CA THR A 693 -17.76 12.72 6.40
C THR A 693 -17.85 11.46 7.27
N GLN A 694 -18.02 10.29 6.64
CA GLN A 694 -18.00 9.00 7.34
C GLN A 694 -16.67 8.76 8.07
N ARG A 695 -15.52 9.10 7.46
CA ARG A 695 -14.20 8.95 8.11
C ARG A 695 -14.07 9.85 9.34
N TYR A 696 -14.67 11.03 9.34
CA TYR A 696 -14.69 11.90 10.51
C TYR A 696 -15.66 11.40 11.60
N MET A 697 -16.90 11.03 11.24
CA MET A 697 -17.87 10.41 12.16
C MET A 697 -17.28 9.17 12.87
N ARG A 698 -16.63 8.26 12.12
CA ARG A 698 -16.06 7.04 12.71
C ARG A 698 -14.88 7.33 13.63
N ILE A 699 -14.11 8.39 13.39
CA ILE A 699 -13.02 8.82 14.29
C ILE A 699 -13.59 9.43 15.57
N GLU A 700 -14.59 10.30 15.46
CA GLU A 700 -15.32 10.92 16.58
C GLU A 700 -15.97 9.88 17.51
N LYS A 701 -16.56 8.82 16.94
CA LYS A 701 -17.15 7.71 17.71
C LYS A 701 -16.14 6.63 18.13
N PHE A 702 -14.84 6.87 17.99
CA PHE A 702 -13.74 5.96 18.35
C PHE A 702 -13.87 4.56 17.70
N ILE A 703 -14.26 4.52 16.42
CA ILE A 703 -14.33 3.30 15.61
C ILE A 703 -13.00 3.15 14.85
N PRO A 704 -12.16 2.14 15.14
CA PRO A 704 -10.93 1.90 14.40
C PRO A 704 -11.20 1.33 13.00
N PHE A 705 -10.30 1.58 12.05
CA PHE A 705 -10.42 1.12 10.66
C PHE A 705 -9.17 0.36 10.19
N TRP A 706 -9.33 -0.66 9.34
CA TRP A 706 -8.23 -1.48 8.85
C TRP A 706 -7.38 -0.75 7.79
N ALA A 707 -6.05 -0.91 7.88
CA ALA A 707 -5.02 -0.11 7.19
C ALA A 707 -4.97 1.39 7.57
N GLU A 708 -5.67 1.80 8.63
CA GLU A 708 -5.38 3.04 9.36
C GLU A 708 -4.94 2.69 10.79
N ASP A 709 -5.84 2.10 11.60
CA ASP A 709 -5.60 1.72 12.99
C ASP A 709 -5.37 0.20 13.18
N LEU A 710 -6.09 -0.64 12.42
CA LEU A 710 -5.99 -2.10 12.48
C LEU A 710 -5.06 -2.66 11.40
N THR A 711 -4.17 -3.57 11.78
CA THR A 711 -3.15 -4.19 10.91
C THR A 711 -2.85 -5.62 11.39
N SER A 712 -2.06 -6.39 10.62
CA SER A 712 -1.60 -7.74 11.00
C SER A 712 -0.64 -7.80 12.20
N ILE A 713 -0.29 -6.65 12.79
CA ILE A 713 0.40 -6.53 14.10
C ILE A 713 -0.40 -5.73 15.13
N THR A 714 -1.68 -5.48 14.90
CA THR A 714 -2.61 -4.91 15.87
C THR A 714 -3.52 -6.04 16.36
N THR A 715 -3.59 -6.29 17.67
CA THR A 715 -4.52 -7.28 18.24
C THR A 715 -5.85 -6.64 18.64
N PRO A 716 -6.92 -7.45 18.81
CA PRO A 716 -8.18 -6.98 19.39
C PRO A 716 -8.05 -6.36 20.78
N PHE A 717 -7.11 -6.80 21.63
CA PHE A 717 -6.96 -6.25 22.98
C PHE A 717 -6.30 -4.87 22.96
N GLU A 718 -5.25 -4.70 22.17
CA GLU A 718 -4.58 -3.41 21.96
C GLU A 718 -5.57 -2.37 21.38
N ALA A 719 -6.41 -2.80 20.44
CA ALA A 719 -7.46 -1.98 19.83
C ALA A 719 -8.72 -1.76 20.70
N GLY A 720 -8.83 -2.37 21.89
CA GLY A 720 -10.03 -2.29 22.73
C GLY A 720 -11.23 -3.12 22.25
N ALA A 721 -11.07 -3.86 21.14
CA ALA A 721 -12.04 -4.77 20.54
C ALA A 721 -12.11 -6.16 21.20
N GLY A 722 -11.46 -6.38 22.36
CA GLY A 722 -11.37 -7.67 23.04
C GLY A 722 -12.71 -8.33 23.37
N HIS A 723 -13.80 -7.56 23.47
CA HIS A 723 -15.17 -8.06 23.63
C HIS A 723 -15.68 -8.89 22.43
N ARG A 724 -15.07 -8.72 21.25
CA ARG A 724 -15.34 -9.49 20.01
C ARG A 724 -14.56 -10.81 19.91
N VAL A 725 -13.86 -11.22 20.98
CA VAL A 725 -13.00 -12.42 21.01
C VAL A 725 -13.58 -13.47 21.95
N LYS A 726 -13.99 -14.62 21.43
CA LYS A 726 -14.57 -15.73 22.19
C LYS A 726 -13.50 -16.79 22.46
N LEU A 727 -12.63 -16.52 23.43
CA LEU A 727 -11.53 -17.41 23.83
C LEU A 727 -11.99 -18.79 24.34
N ASN A 728 -13.28 -18.95 24.64
CA ASN A 728 -13.93 -20.21 25.03
C ASN A 728 -14.29 -21.13 23.85
N LYS A 729 -14.17 -20.67 22.59
CA LYS A 729 -14.22 -21.56 21.40
C LYS A 729 -13.08 -22.58 21.47
N GLU A 730 -13.28 -23.77 20.91
CA GLU A 730 -12.25 -24.83 20.90
C GLU A 730 -10.93 -24.36 20.29
N TYR A 731 -10.98 -23.89 19.05
CA TYR A 731 -9.86 -23.24 18.35
C TYR A 731 -10.36 -22.10 17.46
N PHE A 732 -9.46 -21.18 17.14
CA PHE A 732 -9.47 -20.30 15.97
C PHE A 732 -8.03 -19.78 15.76
N ILE A 733 -7.68 -19.37 14.54
CA ILE A 733 -6.32 -18.92 14.22
C ILE A 733 -5.90 -17.74 15.12
N GLY A 734 -4.77 -17.85 15.81
CA GLY A 734 -4.30 -16.85 16.77
C GLY A 734 -4.89 -16.94 18.18
N LYS A 735 -5.82 -17.86 18.48
CA LYS A 735 -6.42 -18.04 19.82
C LYS A 735 -5.36 -18.06 20.93
N PHE A 736 -4.34 -18.90 20.80
CA PHE A 736 -3.33 -19.09 21.85
C PHE A 736 -2.46 -17.84 22.08
N ALA A 737 -2.22 -17.02 21.05
CA ALA A 737 -1.53 -15.74 21.22
C ALA A 737 -2.41 -14.72 21.97
N LEU A 738 -3.71 -14.69 21.66
CA LEU A 738 -4.68 -13.84 22.35
C LEU A 738 -4.92 -14.27 23.81
N GLN A 739 -4.90 -15.56 24.13
CA GLN A 739 -4.91 -16.04 25.53
C GLN A 739 -3.69 -15.51 26.29
N ARG A 740 -2.47 -15.76 25.78
CA ARG A 740 -1.22 -15.28 26.40
C ARG A 740 -1.16 -13.76 26.55
N GLN A 741 -1.70 -12.99 25.59
CA GLN A 741 -1.77 -11.53 25.70
C GLN A 741 -2.81 -11.08 26.75
N LYS A 742 -3.96 -11.77 26.87
CA LYS A 742 -4.93 -11.48 27.92
C LYS A 742 -4.36 -11.68 29.33
N GLU A 743 -3.50 -12.69 29.49
CA GLU A 743 -2.79 -12.99 30.76
C GLU A 743 -1.66 -11.99 31.05
N ARG A 744 -0.87 -11.62 30.04
CA ARG A 744 0.30 -10.72 30.18
C ARG A 744 -0.03 -9.23 30.15
N GLY A 745 -1.20 -8.84 29.66
CA GLY A 745 -1.52 -7.45 29.33
C GLY A 745 -1.01 -7.04 27.95
N VAL A 746 -1.15 -5.74 27.63
CA VAL A 746 -0.79 -5.17 26.33
C VAL A 746 0.40 -4.20 26.45
N GLU A 747 1.33 -4.26 25.50
CA GLU A 747 2.50 -3.36 25.41
C GLU A 747 2.19 -2.05 24.68
N LYS A 748 1.00 -1.97 24.05
CA LYS A 748 0.44 -0.78 23.41
C LYS A 748 -1.09 -0.77 23.50
N ARG A 749 -1.69 0.41 23.52
CA ARG A 749 -3.16 0.57 23.56
C ARG A 749 -3.60 1.70 22.63
N LEU A 750 -4.63 1.45 21.81
CA LEU A 750 -5.28 2.47 21.01
C LEU A 750 -6.04 3.43 21.92
N THR A 751 -5.72 4.71 21.80
CA THR A 751 -6.25 5.82 22.59
C THR A 751 -6.76 6.91 21.65
N MET A 752 -7.89 7.51 22.01
CA MET A 752 -8.45 8.69 21.33
C MET A 752 -7.91 9.95 22.01
N PHE A 753 -7.65 10.99 21.23
CA PHE A 753 -7.08 12.25 21.68
C PHE A 753 -7.93 13.40 21.13
N VAL A 754 -8.50 14.20 22.03
CA VAL A 754 -9.18 15.45 21.67
C VAL A 754 -8.15 16.58 21.77
N LEU A 755 -7.98 17.37 20.71
CA LEU A 755 -7.02 18.47 20.70
C LEU A 755 -7.57 19.73 21.36
N ASP A 756 -6.75 20.36 22.19
CA ASP A 756 -7.12 21.55 22.95
C ASP A 756 -6.46 22.81 22.41
N ASN A 757 -7.19 23.93 22.49
CA ASN A 757 -6.78 25.26 22.03
C ASN A 757 -6.29 25.32 20.56
N MET A 758 -6.97 24.57 19.68
CA MET A 758 -6.79 24.61 18.22
C MET A 758 -7.96 25.35 17.56
N ASN A 759 -7.68 26.29 16.66
CA ASN A 759 -8.70 26.92 15.81
C ASN A 759 -8.79 26.17 14.46
N PRO A 760 -9.92 25.50 14.13
CA PRO A 760 -10.03 24.71 12.91
C PRO A 760 -9.97 25.55 11.62
N ASP A 761 -10.26 26.85 11.66
CA ASP A 761 -10.22 27.71 10.46
C ASP A 761 -8.81 28.25 10.14
N THR A 762 -7.89 28.27 11.12
CA THR A 762 -6.56 28.89 10.95
C THR A 762 -5.37 28.00 11.30
N ASP A 763 -5.55 26.99 12.17
CA ASP A 763 -4.47 26.10 12.57
C ASP A 763 -4.26 24.93 11.61
N ILE A 764 -3.05 24.39 11.61
CA ILE A 764 -2.66 23.27 10.76
C ILE A 764 -3.30 21.98 11.31
N TRP A 765 -4.19 21.33 10.54
CA TRP A 765 -4.87 20.11 10.97
C TRP A 765 -3.92 18.89 11.04
N PRO A 766 -4.09 17.96 11.99
CA PRO A 766 -3.41 16.66 11.96
C PRO A 766 -3.88 15.81 10.78
N TRP A 767 -2.99 15.00 10.20
CA TRP A 767 -3.26 14.18 9.00
C TRP A 767 -3.23 12.67 9.26
N GLY A 768 -2.56 12.24 10.32
CA GLY A 768 -2.04 10.90 10.49
C GLY A 768 -0.50 10.90 10.41
N TYR A 769 0.12 9.99 11.15
CA TYR A 769 1.56 9.90 11.42
C TYR A 769 2.16 10.98 12.32
N GLU A 770 1.41 11.96 12.84
CA GLU A 770 1.92 12.86 13.87
C GLU A 770 2.37 12.06 15.13
N PRO A 771 3.55 12.34 15.72
CA PRO A 771 4.01 11.67 16.93
C PRO A 771 3.21 12.12 18.16
N ILE A 772 3.06 11.20 19.12
CA ILE A 772 2.36 11.39 20.39
C ILE A 772 3.38 11.37 21.52
N TYR A 773 3.32 12.36 22.39
CA TYR A 773 4.19 12.52 23.56
C TYR A 773 3.38 12.53 24.85
N ARG A 774 3.98 12.01 25.93
CA ARG A 774 3.45 12.01 27.31
C ARG A 774 4.56 12.46 28.24
N ASN A 775 4.38 13.59 28.92
CA ASN A 775 5.40 14.25 29.75
C ASN A 775 6.72 14.38 28.97
N ASP A 776 6.61 14.93 27.75
CA ASP A 776 7.63 15.13 26.72
C ASP A 776 8.40 13.89 26.23
N GLN A 777 8.10 12.70 26.74
CA GLN A 777 8.59 11.43 26.21
C GLN A 777 7.74 10.95 25.04
N PHE A 778 8.37 10.51 23.95
CA PHE A 778 7.67 9.90 22.81
C PHE A 778 7.05 8.57 23.24
N VAL A 779 5.74 8.42 23.05
CA VAL A 779 4.97 7.23 23.42
C VAL A 779 4.21 6.60 22.27
N GLY A 780 4.24 7.17 21.07
CA GLY A 780 3.64 6.55 19.89
C GLY A 780 3.25 7.52 18.79
N THR A 781 2.24 7.16 18.00
CA THR A 781 1.95 7.85 16.72
C THR A 781 0.46 7.80 16.40
N VAL A 782 -0.05 8.91 15.86
CA VAL A 782 -1.42 9.06 15.36
C VAL A 782 -1.63 8.16 14.15
N THR A 783 -2.61 7.27 14.22
CA THR A 783 -3.05 6.39 13.13
C THR A 783 -4.14 7.04 12.28
N SER A 784 -5.07 7.76 12.92
CA SER A 784 -6.20 8.42 12.28
C SER A 784 -6.40 9.83 12.83
N ALA A 785 -6.78 10.78 11.98
CA ALA A 785 -7.02 12.18 12.36
C ALA A 785 -8.23 12.76 11.62
N GLY A 786 -9.03 13.60 12.28
CA GLY A 786 -10.23 14.20 11.73
C GLY A 786 -10.85 15.27 12.62
N PHE A 787 -12.01 15.81 12.22
CA PHE A 787 -12.78 16.76 13.01
C PHE A 787 -14.04 16.07 13.56
N GLY A 788 -14.26 16.15 14.87
CA GLY A 788 -15.49 15.72 15.51
C GLY A 788 -16.47 16.89 15.57
N PHE A 789 -17.50 16.87 14.72
CA PHE A 789 -18.49 17.96 14.60
C PHE A 789 -19.50 18.01 15.76
N THR A 790 -19.68 16.92 16.51
CA THR A 790 -20.46 16.89 17.77
C THR A 790 -19.64 17.47 18.93
N LEU A 791 -18.31 17.39 18.83
CA LEU A 791 -17.36 17.89 19.81
C LEU A 791 -16.85 19.30 19.50
N ASP A 792 -17.06 19.79 18.26
CA ASP A 792 -16.48 21.00 17.67
C ASP A 792 -14.94 21.07 17.82
N LYS A 793 -14.28 19.91 17.67
CA LYS A 793 -12.88 19.68 18.03
C LYS A 793 -12.15 18.83 17.00
N LEU A 794 -10.84 19.06 16.85
CA LEU A 794 -9.96 18.11 16.15
C LEU A 794 -9.69 16.89 17.04
N VAL A 795 -9.74 15.71 16.42
CA VAL A 795 -9.66 14.40 17.07
C VAL A 795 -8.62 13.53 16.36
N CYS A 796 -7.75 12.90 17.16
CA CYS A 796 -6.79 11.90 16.71
C CYS A 796 -7.10 10.53 17.38
N LEU A 797 -6.80 9.44 16.69
CA LEU A 797 -6.61 8.11 17.27
C LEU A 797 -5.13 7.73 17.12
N GLY A 798 -4.56 7.02 18.08
CA GLY A 798 -3.20 6.49 17.98
C GLY A 798 -2.85 5.51 19.08
N TYR A 799 -1.74 4.77 18.89
CA TYR A 799 -1.27 3.80 19.89
C TYR A 799 -0.35 4.47 20.89
N VAL A 800 -0.64 4.29 22.18
CA VAL A 800 0.23 4.65 23.31
C VAL A 800 0.99 3.41 23.77
N HIS A 801 2.31 3.54 23.87
CA HIS A 801 3.27 2.56 24.40
C HIS A 801 3.81 3.02 25.76
N ARG A 802 4.48 2.12 26.50
CA ARG A 802 5.15 2.44 27.77
C ARG A 802 6.58 1.89 27.77
N GLY A 803 7.50 2.66 28.35
CA GLY A 803 8.94 2.46 28.19
C GLY A 803 9.45 3.32 27.05
N GLY A 804 9.63 4.62 27.31
CA GLY A 804 10.08 5.58 26.32
C GLY A 804 11.56 5.38 25.98
N GLY A 805 11.81 4.94 24.75
CA GLY A 805 13.13 4.85 24.15
C GLY A 805 12.96 4.71 22.65
N GLY A 806 13.52 5.63 21.87
CA GLY A 806 13.44 5.54 20.42
C GLY A 806 14.08 4.24 19.91
N ALA A 807 13.56 3.67 18.83
CA ALA A 807 14.19 2.54 18.15
C ALA A 807 15.50 2.99 17.49
N ALA A 808 16.56 3.06 18.29
CA ALA A 808 17.89 3.50 17.91
C ALA A 808 18.50 2.51 16.91
N GLY A 809 18.33 2.85 15.62
CA GLY A 809 18.60 1.95 14.50
C GLY A 809 17.46 0.96 14.24
N GLY A 810 17.37 0.50 12.99
CA GLY A 810 16.47 -0.58 12.56
C GLY A 810 16.89 -1.97 13.07
N GLY A 811 17.33 -2.06 14.33
CA GLY A 811 17.63 -3.31 15.01
C GLY A 811 16.35 -3.95 15.51
N LEU A 812 16.12 -5.21 15.12
CA LEU A 812 14.89 -5.94 15.44
C LEU A 812 15.01 -6.66 16.80
N GLY A 813 15.53 -5.93 17.80
CA GLY A 813 16.04 -6.48 19.04
C GLY A 813 15.18 -6.16 20.26
N GLY A 814 14.47 -7.18 20.74
CA GLY A 814 14.46 -7.59 22.15
C GLY A 814 13.95 -6.65 23.26
N GLY A 815 13.59 -5.40 22.99
CA GLY A 815 13.01 -4.51 24.01
C GLY A 815 11.64 -5.01 24.45
N THR A 816 11.53 -5.57 25.66
CA THR A 816 10.23 -5.97 26.23
C THR A 816 9.42 -4.72 26.55
N GLY A 817 8.34 -4.48 25.81
CA GLY A 817 7.47 -3.33 26.05
C GLY A 817 6.86 -3.39 27.45
N GLN A 818 6.80 -2.25 28.14
CA GLN A 818 6.17 -2.22 29.45
C GLN A 818 4.65 -2.27 29.30
N ILE A 819 3.96 -2.91 30.25
CA ILE A 819 2.51 -3.07 30.21
C ILE A 819 1.83 -1.70 30.32
N VAL A 820 1.03 -1.38 29.30
CA VAL A 820 0.22 -0.17 29.19
C VAL A 820 -1.11 -0.42 29.88
N THR A 821 -1.28 0.15 31.08
CA THR A 821 -2.52 0.06 31.86
C THR A 821 -3.44 1.25 31.62
N THR A 822 -4.72 1.12 31.99
CA THR A 822 -5.68 2.24 32.04
C THR A 822 -5.12 3.42 32.82
N ASP A 823 -4.55 3.16 34.00
CA ASP A 823 -4.07 4.21 34.92
C ASP A 823 -2.81 4.91 34.39
N TYR A 824 -1.97 4.21 33.60
CA TYR A 824 -0.84 4.83 32.92
C TYR A 824 -1.30 5.85 31.86
N ILE A 825 -2.41 5.56 31.16
CA ILE A 825 -2.98 6.44 30.13
C ILE A 825 -3.77 7.59 30.76
N MET A 826 -4.61 7.28 31.74
CA MET A 826 -5.58 8.21 32.35
C MET A 826 -5.07 8.88 33.64
N SER A 827 -3.78 8.77 33.96
CA SER A 827 -3.15 9.46 35.10
C SER A 827 -3.32 10.97 34.98
N ARG A 828 -3.69 11.62 36.09
CA ARG A 828 -3.90 13.09 36.15
C ARG A 828 -2.60 13.88 35.99
N ASP A 829 -1.47 13.21 36.24
CA ASP A 829 -0.10 13.73 36.14
C ASP A 829 0.51 13.48 34.74
N ALA A 830 -0.33 13.07 33.77
CA ALA A 830 0.04 12.80 32.39
C ALA A 830 -0.38 13.96 31.46
N THR A 831 0.57 14.82 31.09
CA THR A 831 0.37 15.81 30.03
C THR A 831 0.67 15.19 28.68
N TYR A 832 -0.29 15.17 27.77
CA TYR A 832 -0.10 14.69 26.40
C TYR A 832 0.02 15.85 25.41
N THR A 833 0.94 15.71 24.45
CA THR A 833 1.02 16.58 23.27
C THR A 833 1.15 15.78 21.99
N ILE A 834 0.64 16.34 20.89
CA ILE A 834 0.79 15.82 19.53
C ILE A 834 1.57 16.85 18.71
N ASP A 835 2.59 16.41 17.98
CA ASP A 835 3.42 17.31 17.15
C ASP A 835 2.83 17.45 15.75
N ILE A 836 2.24 18.61 15.48
CA ILE A 836 1.63 18.92 14.20
C ILE A 836 2.53 19.91 13.47
N ALA A 837 3.34 19.39 12.54
CA ALA A 837 4.28 20.16 11.72
C ALA A 837 5.27 21.04 12.52
N GLY A 838 5.76 20.57 13.67
CA GLY A 838 6.69 21.28 14.55
C GLY A 838 6.02 22.10 15.66
N ARG A 839 4.67 22.08 15.78
CA ARG A 839 3.92 22.68 16.88
C ARG A 839 3.36 21.60 17.79
N ARG A 840 3.72 21.63 19.07
CA ARG A 840 3.09 20.78 20.09
C ARG A 840 1.73 21.34 20.46
N CYS A 841 0.69 20.56 20.19
CA CYS A 841 -0.68 20.87 20.56
C CYS A 841 -1.06 20.00 21.76
N LEU A 842 -1.68 20.58 22.79
CA LEU A 842 -2.18 19.84 23.94
C LEU A 842 -3.30 18.88 23.51
N ALA A 843 -3.35 17.73 24.15
CA ALA A 843 -4.34 16.69 23.84
C ALA A 843 -4.86 16.02 25.10
N THR A 844 -6.19 15.89 25.21
CA THR A 844 -6.84 15.14 26.29
C THR A 844 -7.03 13.67 25.86
N PRO A 845 -6.51 12.68 26.60
CA PRO A 845 -6.61 11.25 26.25
C PRO A 845 -7.97 10.64 26.67
N HIS A 846 -8.46 9.69 25.88
CA HIS A 846 -9.68 8.94 26.13
C HIS A 846 -9.55 7.46 25.71
N LEU A 847 -10.14 6.55 26.49
CA LEU A 847 -10.20 5.11 26.20
C LEU A 847 -11.57 4.62 25.68
N PHE A 848 -12.55 5.52 25.68
CA PHE A 848 -13.92 5.39 25.16
C PHE A 848 -14.31 6.74 24.53
N PRO A 849 -15.24 6.81 23.57
CA PRO A 849 -15.65 8.09 23.00
C PRO A 849 -16.20 9.02 24.10
N PRO A 850 -15.80 10.31 24.13
CA PRO A 850 -16.31 11.27 25.12
C PRO A 850 -17.81 11.49 24.94
N GLN A 851 -18.50 11.79 26.04
CA GLN A 851 -19.91 12.16 26.00
C GLN A 851 -20.07 13.52 25.28
N PRO A 852 -21.02 13.65 24.34
CA PRO A 852 -21.26 14.93 23.67
C PRO A 852 -21.88 15.93 24.66
N PRO A 853 -21.55 17.24 24.57
CA PRO A 853 -22.02 18.24 25.53
C PRO A 853 -23.56 18.38 25.57
N ASN A 854 -24.26 17.98 24.52
CA ASN A 854 -25.73 18.04 24.40
C ASN A 854 -26.43 16.69 24.61
N ALA A 855 -25.92 15.81 25.49
CA ALA A 855 -26.50 14.49 25.76
C ALA A 855 -27.93 14.48 26.39
N ALA A 856 -28.56 15.64 26.60
CA ALA A 856 -29.88 15.79 27.21
C ALA A 856 -31.07 15.60 26.24
N ILE A 857 -30.84 15.09 25.02
CA ILE A 857 -31.85 15.03 23.94
C ILE A 857 -32.67 13.72 23.94
N ASP A 858 -32.31 12.71 24.75
CA ASP A 858 -33.06 11.44 24.89
C ASP A 858 -34.43 11.56 25.61
N ALA A 859 -34.91 12.78 25.89
CA ALA A 859 -36.30 13.00 26.24
C ALA A 859 -37.20 12.75 25.01
N PRO A 860 -38.27 11.92 25.09
CA PRO A 860 -39.11 11.59 23.94
C PRO A 860 -39.92 12.82 23.49
N SER A 861 -39.36 13.57 22.54
CA SER A 861 -39.94 14.82 22.05
C SER A 861 -41.34 14.60 21.45
N ARG A 862 -42.23 15.57 21.71
CA ARG A 862 -43.67 15.46 21.43
C ARG A 862 -43.94 15.21 19.94
N ARG A 863 -44.92 14.35 19.64
CA ARG A 863 -45.41 13.97 18.29
C ARG A 863 -45.18 15.06 17.24
N TYR A 864 -44.15 14.89 16.42
CA TYR A 864 -43.91 15.73 15.25
C TYR A 864 -45.09 15.62 14.28
N ARG A 865 -45.70 16.76 13.92
CA ARG A 865 -46.55 16.88 12.74
C ARG A 865 -45.71 17.52 11.63
N PRO A 866 -45.69 16.97 10.41
CA PRO A 866 -45.05 17.64 9.28
C PRO A 866 -45.79 18.94 8.96
N THR A 867 -45.03 20.00 8.71
CA THR A 867 -45.54 21.30 8.25
C THR A 867 -45.05 21.51 6.82
N LEU A 868 -45.97 21.68 5.87
CA LEU A 868 -45.61 22.00 4.49
C LEU A 868 -44.83 23.31 4.42
N VAL A 869 -43.59 23.24 3.93
CA VAL A 869 -42.78 24.43 3.62
C VAL A 869 -43.18 24.94 2.24
N THR A 870 -44.23 25.75 2.19
CA THR A 870 -44.65 26.46 0.97
C THR A 870 -43.73 27.64 0.68
N SER A 871 -43.13 27.64 -0.51
CA SER A 871 -42.13 28.59 -1.03
C SER A 871 -40.80 28.67 -0.25
N LEU A 872 -39.73 28.21 -0.90
CA LEU A 872 -38.43 28.86 -0.76
C LEU A 872 -38.48 30.16 -1.57
N LYS A 873 -38.01 31.28 -1.01
CA LYS A 873 -37.65 32.44 -1.84
C LYS A 873 -36.34 32.12 -2.57
N THR A 874 -36.28 32.59 -3.82
CA THR A 874 -35.19 32.40 -4.80
C THR A 874 -33.83 32.86 -4.28
#